data_AF-A0AAP9HCB6-F1
#
_entry.id   AF-A0AAP9HCB6-F1
#
_cell.length_a   1.000
_cell.length_b   1.000
_cell.length_c   1.000
_cell.angle_alpha   90.00
_cell.angle_beta   90.00
_cell.angle_gamma   90.00
#
_symmetry.space_group_name_H-M   'P 1'
#
loop_
_entity.id
_entity.type
_entity.pdbx_description
1 polymer ?
#
loop_
_entity_poly.entity_id
_entity_poly.type
_entity_poly.pdbx_seq_one_letter_code
_entity_poly.pdbx_strand_id
1 'polypeptide(L)'
;MKKYKLSILLATAVLGGTYVLPEANKVLAAEVKTEVVAPSIPNENTEIPKEVKNIGEIQGESHLSPLVGNKVIINNVIVTKKDKTGFYVQDKVSDNNPRTSDAIYVASKDNVEVGDLLKVQGIVKEGYMEEYSVKEGQTFKTPAGSLTVTQITNVTITKLGTTDLPKPINISGKMPKDIVDNTPTKYNPETEALDYWESLEGMLVEVNKPRVVGPQYKGDIYVLPGDYKGQKLNNIGGVNLRSGVQNTETLPIIVGNKFVAKAKDYFTENISGVVTYRNKTYKIDPNNVPNLQDGGLKREVSKIYPSEDKLTIASYNIENFSANNNGHDETPEEKVDKIANSFIKEVHSPDIITLIEVQDNNGGVNDGTVDGVKSGEKLAQRIKQLGGPEYKYTEIAPVDGKDGGKPGANIRVAYLYNPKRVTLVGKDKGGSEEAARFVNGHLEKNPARIDPTNVHFDKVRKSLAAEFEFKGERIVVIANHLKSKIGDDAIYGSNQPSVENTKSKRIEEAKILNAFIKEGLRQNPNLKFVLTGDFNDFEFSDSVKTIVGNELVNLMAEHDAGDRYSYFYRGSNQSLDNILVSKNIKDKVVFSPVHINASFMEEHGRASDHDPVVVQIDFSKPKQSTTPEVKPTLPELSGESDNSNKEKTNRSKDEKTILPKTGLTSSSSLVFVTLGVIVAFFLVRKKRNN
;
A
#
# COMPACT_ATOMS: atom_id res chain seq x y z
N MET A 1 -36.44 -6.57 41.89
CA MET A 1 -36.42 -5.63 43.02
C MET A 1 -35.71 -4.35 42.60
N LYS A 2 -36.36 -3.23 42.92
CA LYS A 2 -36.01 -1.79 42.91
C LYS A 2 -34.87 -1.22 42.03
N LYS A 3 -35.32 -0.24 41.23
CA LYS A 3 -34.66 0.81 40.44
C LYS A 3 -33.97 1.86 41.32
N TYR A 4 -32.98 2.56 40.74
CA TYR A 4 -32.70 3.97 41.04
C TYR A 4 -32.66 4.82 39.75
N LYS A 5 -33.16 6.05 39.88
CA LYS A 5 -33.40 7.08 38.87
C LYS A 5 -32.11 7.87 38.56
N LEU A 6 -32.03 8.43 37.36
CA LEU A 6 -31.46 9.76 37.16
C LEU A 6 -32.38 10.58 36.24
N SER A 7 -32.70 11.79 36.69
CA SER A 7 -33.65 12.73 36.12
C SER A 7 -32.93 13.77 35.27
N ILE A 8 -33.50 14.18 34.13
CA ILE A 8 -33.24 15.49 33.54
C ILE A 8 -34.58 16.20 33.36
N LEU A 9 -34.70 17.36 34.01
CA LEU A 9 -35.80 18.30 33.89
C LEU A 9 -35.77 18.98 32.51
N LEU A 10 -36.93 19.09 31.86
CA LEU A 10 -37.20 20.14 30.90
C LEU A 10 -38.41 20.94 31.41
N ALA A 11 -38.21 22.23 31.68
CA ALA A 11 -39.28 23.16 32.01
C ALA A 11 -39.74 23.90 30.75
N THR A 12 -41.05 24.03 30.58
CA THR A 12 -41.74 24.82 29.55
C THR A 12 -42.02 26.24 30.04
N ALA A 13 -41.90 27.23 29.16
CA ALA A 13 -42.68 28.47 29.14
C ALA A 13 -42.55 29.18 27.78
N VAL A 14 -43.52 30.03 27.46
CA VAL A 14 -44.06 30.39 26.13
C VAL A 14 -43.92 31.90 25.85
N LEU A 15 -44.15 32.31 24.58
CA LEU A 15 -44.27 33.66 23.96
C LEU A 15 -42.96 34.26 23.45
N GLY A 16 -42.80 34.77 22.22
CA GLY A 16 -43.68 35.06 21.09
C GLY A 16 -42.98 36.12 20.21
N GLY A 17 -43.08 36.05 18.88
CA GLY A 17 -42.60 37.12 17.99
C GLY A 17 -41.91 36.65 16.71
N THR A 18 -42.62 36.83 15.59
CA THR A 18 -42.27 36.51 14.20
C THR A 18 -41.17 37.40 13.60
N TYR A 19 -40.24 36.80 12.84
CA TYR A 19 -39.65 37.39 11.63
C TYR A 19 -39.33 36.29 10.60
N VAL A 20 -39.69 36.55 9.35
CA VAL A 20 -39.69 35.66 8.18
C VAL A 20 -38.39 35.82 7.37
N LEU A 21 -37.87 34.72 6.79
CA LEU A 21 -37.17 34.57 5.48
C LEU A 21 -36.46 33.18 5.40
N PRO A 22 -36.12 32.64 4.21
CA PRO A 22 -36.97 32.06 3.17
C PRO A 22 -36.81 30.52 3.07
N GLU A 23 -37.73 29.90 2.34
CA GLU A 23 -37.88 28.45 2.14
C GLU A 23 -36.63 27.76 1.56
N ALA A 24 -36.13 26.76 2.28
CA ALA A 24 -35.37 25.65 1.72
C ALA A 24 -36.32 24.45 1.56
N ASN A 25 -36.57 24.06 0.30
CA ASN A 25 -37.30 22.86 -0.07
C ASN A 25 -36.66 21.62 0.59
N LYS A 26 -37.22 21.19 1.72
CA LYS A 26 -37.07 19.83 2.22
C LYS A 26 -38.05 18.96 1.47
N VAL A 27 -37.54 18.17 0.53
CA VAL A 27 -38.25 16.99 0.05
C VAL A 27 -38.46 16.08 1.26
N LEU A 28 -39.71 15.96 1.68
CA LEU A 28 -40.17 15.00 2.66
C LEU A 28 -39.81 13.60 2.16
N ALA A 29 -38.79 12.99 2.74
CA ALA A 29 -38.66 11.54 2.72
C ALA A 29 -39.85 11.02 3.53
N ALA A 30 -40.84 10.46 2.83
CA ALA A 30 -41.88 9.68 3.46
C ALA A 30 -41.19 8.57 4.27
N GLU A 31 -41.31 8.62 5.60
CA GLU A 31 -41.06 7.46 6.44
C GLU A 31 -42.08 6.39 6.06
N VAL A 32 -41.71 5.54 5.11
CA VAL A 32 -42.31 4.22 5.02
C VAL A 32 -41.82 3.48 6.26
N LYS A 33 -42.65 3.46 7.30
CA LYS A 33 -42.52 2.47 8.38
C LYS A 33 -42.72 1.09 7.76
N THR A 34 -41.64 0.52 7.21
CA THR A 34 -41.54 -0.92 7.12
C THR A 34 -41.35 -1.41 8.54
N GLU A 35 -42.42 -1.95 9.13
CA GLU A 35 -42.30 -2.85 10.27
C GLU A 35 -41.22 -3.87 9.94
N VAL A 36 -40.11 -3.81 10.66
CA VAL A 36 -39.17 -4.92 10.73
C VAL A 36 -39.91 -6.00 11.49
N VAL A 37 -40.60 -6.87 10.75
CA VAL A 37 -41.04 -8.15 11.26
C VAL A 37 -39.75 -8.88 11.62
N ALA A 38 -39.47 -8.96 12.93
CA ALA A 38 -38.45 -9.87 13.43
C ALA A 38 -38.77 -11.26 12.84
N PRO A 39 -37.80 -11.98 12.24
CA PRO A 39 -38.07 -13.33 11.77
C PRO A 39 -38.54 -14.13 12.98
N SER A 40 -39.77 -14.62 12.90
CA SER A 40 -40.29 -15.59 13.84
C SER A 40 -39.31 -16.75 13.91
N ILE A 41 -38.78 -17.04 15.09
CA ILE A 41 -38.05 -18.28 15.35
C ILE A 41 -38.97 -19.41 14.89
N PRO A 42 -38.59 -20.23 13.89
CA PRO A 42 -39.38 -21.39 13.55
C PRO A 42 -39.44 -22.27 14.80
N ASN A 43 -40.65 -22.62 15.23
CA ASN A 43 -40.86 -23.76 16.11
C ASN A 43 -40.03 -24.93 15.60
N GLU A 44 -39.49 -25.78 16.49
CA GLU A 44 -38.97 -27.10 16.18
C GLU A 44 -40.08 -27.95 15.51
N ASN A 45 -40.33 -27.69 14.24
CA ASN A 45 -41.09 -28.57 13.38
C ASN A 45 -40.14 -29.65 12.92
N THR A 46 -40.65 -30.87 12.96
CA THR A 46 -40.13 -32.10 12.36
C THR A 46 -40.00 -31.97 10.84
N GLU A 47 -39.18 -31.04 10.36
CA GLU A 47 -38.87 -30.92 8.93
C GLU A 47 -38.07 -32.14 8.49
N ILE A 48 -38.67 -32.87 7.55
CA ILE A 48 -38.03 -33.95 6.82
C ILE A 48 -36.79 -33.35 6.14
N PRO A 49 -35.59 -33.89 6.36
CA PRO A 49 -34.39 -33.37 5.72
C PRO A 49 -34.55 -33.34 4.19
N LYS A 50 -34.23 -32.22 3.55
CA LYS A 50 -34.19 -32.12 2.08
C LYS A 50 -32.95 -32.85 1.57
N GLU A 51 -33.13 -33.94 0.85
CA GLU A 51 -32.04 -34.55 0.10
C GLU A 51 -31.72 -33.68 -1.12
N VAL A 52 -30.49 -33.19 -1.20
CA VAL A 52 -29.99 -32.41 -2.34
C VAL A 52 -29.18 -33.31 -3.27
N LYS A 53 -29.18 -33.00 -4.57
CA LYS A 53 -28.45 -33.80 -5.55
C LYS A 53 -26.93 -33.58 -5.47
N ASN A 54 -26.53 -32.34 -5.19
CA ASN A 54 -25.16 -31.86 -5.14
C ASN A 54 -25.04 -30.72 -4.12
N ILE A 55 -23.81 -30.31 -3.81
CA ILE A 55 -23.52 -29.18 -2.93
C ILE A 55 -23.88 -27.84 -3.58
N GLY A 56 -23.82 -27.75 -4.91
CA GLY A 56 -24.23 -26.54 -5.67
C GLY A 56 -25.64 -26.05 -5.37
N GLU A 57 -26.59 -26.95 -5.06
CA GLU A 57 -27.94 -26.61 -4.60
C GLU A 57 -27.97 -25.92 -3.22
N ILE A 58 -26.98 -26.23 -2.36
CA ILE A 58 -26.82 -25.59 -1.06
C ILE A 58 -26.10 -24.27 -1.22
N GLN A 59 -25.03 -24.21 -2.00
CA GLN A 59 -24.30 -22.96 -2.22
C GLN A 59 -25.18 -21.93 -2.94
N GLY A 60 -25.76 -22.30 -4.08
CA GLY A 60 -26.59 -21.42 -4.90
C GLY A 60 -25.78 -20.36 -5.66
N GLU A 61 -26.45 -19.64 -6.56
CA GLU A 61 -25.83 -18.58 -7.38
C GLU A 61 -25.91 -17.20 -6.69
N SER A 62 -25.47 -17.15 -5.43
CA SER A 62 -25.44 -15.94 -4.60
C SER A 62 -24.42 -16.06 -3.46
N HIS A 63 -24.06 -14.95 -2.84
CA HIS A 63 -23.21 -14.88 -1.62
C HIS A 63 -23.86 -15.41 -0.35
N LEU A 64 -25.11 -15.87 -0.44
CA LEU A 64 -25.84 -16.45 0.67
C LEU A 64 -26.57 -17.68 0.13
N SER A 65 -26.54 -18.76 0.89
CA SER A 65 -27.24 -19.98 0.52
C SER A 65 -28.77 -19.77 0.43
N PRO A 66 -29.45 -20.31 -0.59
CA PRO A 66 -30.92 -20.34 -0.63
C PRO A 66 -31.52 -21.33 0.39
N LEU A 67 -30.70 -22.13 1.07
CA LEU A 67 -31.13 -23.18 1.99
C LEU A 67 -30.77 -22.89 3.45
N VAL A 68 -30.34 -21.68 3.80
CA VAL A 68 -30.05 -21.29 5.20
C VAL A 68 -31.19 -21.68 6.14
N GLY A 69 -30.86 -22.35 7.24
CA GLY A 69 -31.80 -22.83 8.25
C GLY A 69 -32.43 -24.18 7.94
N ASN A 70 -32.41 -24.64 6.68
CA ASN A 70 -32.97 -25.93 6.31
C ASN A 70 -32.06 -27.08 6.73
N LYS A 71 -32.68 -28.21 7.07
CA LYS A 71 -31.98 -29.48 7.28
C LYS A 71 -31.80 -30.19 5.94
N VAL A 72 -30.56 -30.52 5.58
CA VAL A 72 -30.20 -31.15 4.29
C VAL A 72 -29.53 -32.50 4.48
N ILE A 73 -29.65 -33.36 3.47
CA ILE A 73 -28.87 -34.59 3.31
C ILE A 73 -28.10 -34.49 1.99
N ILE A 74 -26.78 -34.70 2.05
CA ILE A 74 -25.91 -34.82 0.88
C ILE A 74 -25.26 -36.20 0.91
N ASN A 75 -25.21 -36.89 -0.23
CA ASN A 75 -24.58 -38.19 -0.36
C ASN A 75 -23.38 -38.10 -1.31
N ASN A 76 -22.43 -39.03 -1.17
CA ASN A 76 -21.29 -39.17 -2.07
C ASN A 76 -20.37 -37.93 -2.12
N VAL A 77 -20.09 -37.33 -0.96
CA VAL A 77 -19.13 -36.23 -0.84
C VAL A 77 -17.81 -36.73 -0.27
N ILE A 78 -16.70 -36.16 -0.72
CA ILE A 78 -15.34 -36.60 -0.37
C ILE A 78 -14.71 -35.56 0.55
N VAL A 79 -14.13 -36.00 1.67
CA VAL A 79 -13.34 -35.11 2.53
C VAL A 79 -12.06 -34.68 1.79
N THR A 80 -11.94 -33.40 1.46
CA THR A 80 -10.79 -32.84 0.71
C THR A 80 -9.73 -32.26 1.63
N LYS A 81 -10.14 -31.73 2.79
CA LYS A 81 -9.24 -31.15 3.78
C LYS A 81 -9.84 -31.20 5.19
N LYS A 82 -9.01 -31.48 6.19
CA LYS A 82 -9.33 -31.35 7.61
C LYS A 82 -8.97 -29.96 8.13
N ASP A 83 -9.78 -29.44 9.03
CA ASP A 83 -9.52 -28.22 9.82
C ASP A 83 -9.66 -28.56 11.32
N LYS A 84 -9.23 -27.67 12.20
CA LYS A 84 -9.26 -27.87 13.66
C LYS A 84 -10.68 -28.08 14.21
N THR A 85 -11.69 -27.51 13.55
CA THR A 85 -13.08 -27.44 14.04
C THR A 85 -14.09 -28.04 13.05
N GLY A 86 -13.60 -28.73 12.03
CA GLY A 86 -14.42 -29.24 10.94
C GLY A 86 -13.57 -29.76 9.80
N PHE A 87 -14.16 -29.85 8.62
CA PHE A 87 -13.48 -30.31 7.41
C PHE A 87 -14.25 -29.85 6.17
N TYR A 88 -13.56 -29.77 5.04
CA TYR A 88 -14.15 -29.49 3.75
C TYR A 88 -14.55 -30.78 3.06
N VAL A 89 -15.74 -30.80 2.47
CA VAL A 89 -16.18 -31.87 1.58
C VAL A 89 -16.50 -31.31 0.21
N GLN A 90 -16.31 -32.13 -0.82
CA GLN A 90 -16.65 -31.78 -2.20
C GLN A 90 -17.39 -32.94 -2.87
N ASP A 91 -18.30 -32.63 -3.81
CA ASP A 91 -19.03 -33.66 -4.55
C ASP A 91 -18.07 -34.61 -5.26
N LYS A 92 -18.36 -35.92 -5.19
CA LYS A 92 -17.62 -36.92 -5.96
C LYS A 92 -17.78 -36.73 -7.47
N VAL A 93 -18.95 -36.26 -7.90
CA VAL A 93 -19.28 -35.96 -9.29
C VAL A 93 -19.80 -34.53 -9.32
N SER A 94 -19.00 -33.62 -9.90
CA SER A 94 -19.35 -32.22 -10.10
C SER A 94 -20.65 -32.08 -10.90
N ASP A 95 -21.43 -31.06 -10.58
CA ASP A 95 -22.62 -30.71 -11.35
C ASP A 95 -22.31 -29.92 -12.63
N ASN A 96 -21.04 -29.54 -12.82
CA ASN A 96 -20.50 -28.75 -13.93
C ASN A 96 -21.11 -27.34 -14.04
N ASN A 97 -21.70 -26.80 -12.98
CA ASN A 97 -22.13 -25.41 -12.94
C ASN A 97 -20.99 -24.50 -12.46
N PRO A 98 -20.37 -23.69 -13.33
CA PRO A 98 -19.27 -22.81 -12.95
C PRO A 98 -19.73 -21.61 -12.07
N ARG A 99 -21.03 -21.50 -11.79
CA ARG A 99 -21.62 -20.42 -10.99
C ARG A 99 -21.93 -20.85 -9.56
N THR A 100 -21.62 -22.08 -9.18
CA THR A 100 -21.84 -22.60 -7.82
C THR A 100 -20.66 -23.46 -7.41
N SER A 101 -20.34 -23.49 -6.12
CA SER A 101 -19.31 -24.39 -5.62
C SER A 101 -19.88 -25.82 -5.44
N ASP A 102 -19.08 -26.83 -5.82
CA ASP A 102 -19.35 -28.25 -5.50
C ASP A 102 -18.84 -28.63 -4.10
N ALA A 103 -18.40 -27.67 -3.28
CA ALA A 103 -17.76 -27.90 -1.99
C ALA A 103 -18.37 -27.05 -0.87
N ILE A 104 -18.26 -27.56 0.36
CA ILE A 104 -18.83 -26.91 1.55
C ILE A 104 -18.02 -27.25 2.79
N TYR A 105 -17.97 -26.32 3.75
CA TYR A 105 -17.39 -26.58 5.07
C TYR A 105 -18.40 -27.30 5.99
N VAL A 106 -17.95 -28.35 6.66
CA VAL A 106 -18.73 -29.10 7.65
C VAL A 106 -18.12 -28.87 9.02
N ALA A 107 -18.83 -28.12 9.87
CA ALA A 107 -18.42 -27.86 11.24
C ALA A 107 -18.79 -29.06 12.13
N SER A 108 -17.80 -29.88 12.47
CA SER A 108 -17.96 -31.08 13.29
C SER A 108 -16.68 -31.43 14.04
N LYS A 109 -16.83 -32.14 15.17
CA LYS A 109 -15.72 -32.74 15.92
C LYS A 109 -15.51 -34.22 15.59
N ASP A 110 -16.34 -34.78 14.72
CA ASP A 110 -16.24 -36.18 14.32
C ASP A 110 -14.89 -36.44 13.64
N ASN A 111 -14.31 -37.62 13.93
CA ASN A 111 -13.04 -38.00 13.34
C ASN A 111 -13.24 -38.55 11.93
N VAL A 112 -12.74 -37.82 10.93
CA VAL A 112 -12.73 -38.20 9.51
C VAL A 112 -11.32 -38.15 8.96
N GLU A 113 -11.08 -38.85 7.85
CA GLU A 113 -9.82 -38.74 7.10
C GLU A 113 -10.02 -38.17 5.69
N VAL A 114 -8.99 -37.50 5.18
CA VAL A 114 -8.96 -37.01 3.78
C VAL A 114 -9.12 -38.21 2.84
N GLY A 115 -10.04 -38.11 1.87
CA GLY A 115 -10.43 -39.21 0.98
C GLY A 115 -11.61 -40.05 1.49
N ASP A 116 -12.13 -39.81 2.69
CA ASP A 116 -13.35 -40.46 3.16
C ASP A 116 -14.55 -40.06 2.29
N LEU A 117 -15.32 -41.05 1.85
CA LEU A 117 -16.58 -40.86 1.14
C LEU A 117 -17.71 -40.86 2.16
N LEU A 118 -18.46 -39.78 2.22
CA LEU A 118 -19.45 -39.53 3.28
C LEU A 118 -20.86 -39.33 2.72
N LYS A 119 -21.82 -39.65 3.59
CA LYS A 119 -23.14 -39.04 3.62
C LYS A 119 -23.18 -38.08 4.81
N VAL A 120 -23.56 -36.83 4.57
CA VAL A 120 -23.63 -35.75 5.56
C VAL A 120 -25.07 -35.28 5.68
N GLN A 121 -25.61 -35.30 6.89
CA GLN A 121 -26.89 -34.69 7.22
C GLN A 121 -26.66 -33.56 8.22
N GLY A 122 -27.25 -32.39 8.04
CA GLY A 122 -27.10 -31.28 8.98
C GLY A 122 -27.92 -30.06 8.61
N ILE A 123 -27.65 -28.94 9.27
CA ILE A 123 -28.34 -27.65 9.06
C ILE A 123 -27.41 -26.70 8.33
N VAL A 124 -27.91 -26.10 7.24
CA VAL A 124 -27.19 -25.08 6.49
C VAL A 124 -27.17 -23.77 7.28
N LYS A 125 -26.00 -23.16 7.42
CA LYS A 125 -25.77 -21.90 8.14
C LYS A 125 -24.84 -21.01 7.34
N GLU A 126 -25.09 -19.71 7.38
CA GLU A 126 -24.10 -18.67 7.11
C GLU A 126 -23.34 -18.33 8.39
N GLY A 127 -22.01 -18.35 8.37
CA GLY A 127 -21.23 -17.98 9.54
C GLY A 127 -19.82 -17.50 9.24
N TYR A 128 -19.16 -16.93 10.24
CA TYR A 128 -17.78 -16.49 10.11
C TYR A 128 -16.82 -17.60 10.54
N MET A 129 -15.82 -17.89 9.71
CA MET A 129 -14.77 -18.87 10.05
C MET A 129 -13.99 -18.47 11.32
N GLU A 130 -13.95 -17.17 11.65
CA GLU A 130 -13.37 -16.63 12.87
C GLU A 130 -14.13 -17.05 14.14
N GLU A 131 -15.41 -17.42 14.06
CA GLU A 131 -16.20 -17.94 15.20
C GLU A 131 -15.53 -19.17 15.83
N TYR A 132 -14.91 -20.01 14.99
CA TYR A 132 -14.25 -21.25 15.40
C TYR A 132 -12.86 -21.04 16.00
N SER A 133 -12.31 -19.83 15.91
CA SER A 133 -10.98 -19.48 16.44
C SER A 133 -11.05 -18.78 17.80
N VAL A 134 -12.25 -18.55 18.34
CA VAL A 134 -12.45 -17.89 19.63
C VAL A 134 -11.98 -18.80 20.76
N LYS A 135 -11.11 -18.28 21.64
CA LYS A 135 -10.61 -19.02 22.79
C LYS A 135 -11.69 -19.13 23.87
N GLU A 136 -11.58 -20.17 24.70
CA GLU A 136 -12.44 -20.32 25.88
C GLU A 136 -12.42 -19.05 26.75
N GLY A 137 -13.59 -18.58 27.17
CA GLY A 137 -13.75 -17.34 27.93
C GLY A 137 -13.76 -16.05 27.10
N GLN A 138 -13.51 -16.10 25.79
CA GLN A 138 -13.65 -14.94 24.90
C GLN A 138 -15.04 -14.92 24.24
N THR A 139 -15.61 -13.73 24.09
CA THR A 139 -16.83 -13.51 23.32
C THR A 139 -16.47 -13.26 21.86
N PHE A 140 -17.11 -13.99 20.95
CA PHE A 140 -17.00 -13.70 19.52
C PHE A 140 -17.49 -12.29 19.22
N LYS A 141 -16.72 -11.52 18.45
CA LYS A 141 -17.13 -10.22 17.94
C LYS A 141 -17.24 -10.34 16.44
N THR A 142 -18.44 -10.08 15.92
CA THR A 142 -18.71 -10.06 14.49
C THR A 142 -17.73 -9.13 13.78
N PRO A 143 -16.96 -9.63 12.80
CA PRO A 143 -16.01 -8.81 12.06
C PRO A 143 -16.77 -7.87 11.12
N ALA A 144 -16.69 -6.56 11.38
CA ALA A 144 -17.33 -5.55 10.53
C ALA A 144 -16.80 -5.60 9.09
N GLY A 145 -17.68 -5.55 8.09
CA GLY A 145 -17.32 -5.53 6.67
C GLY A 145 -16.71 -6.83 6.13
N SER A 146 -17.04 -7.97 6.75
CA SER A 146 -16.65 -9.31 6.29
C SER A 146 -17.85 -10.08 5.77
N LEU A 147 -17.64 -10.94 4.77
CA LEU A 147 -18.59 -11.95 4.32
C LEU A 147 -18.70 -13.13 5.31
N THR A 148 -19.79 -13.86 5.18
CA THR A 148 -19.99 -15.19 5.78
C THR A 148 -19.54 -16.27 4.80
N VAL A 149 -19.44 -17.50 5.30
CA VAL A 149 -19.15 -18.72 4.55
C VAL A 149 -20.35 -19.66 4.72
N THR A 150 -20.76 -20.33 3.64
CA THR A 150 -21.81 -21.35 3.68
C THR A 150 -21.26 -22.62 4.32
N GLN A 151 -21.94 -23.12 5.35
CA GLN A 151 -21.48 -24.28 6.10
C GLN A 151 -22.62 -25.18 6.58
N ILE A 152 -22.27 -26.43 6.92
CA ILE A 152 -23.18 -27.37 7.55
C ILE A 152 -22.80 -27.56 9.01
N THR A 153 -23.79 -27.41 9.88
CA THR A 153 -23.67 -27.56 11.34
C THR A 153 -24.65 -28.61 11.86
N ASN A 154 -24.57 -28.95 13.15
CA ASN A 154 -25.45 -29.95 13.79
C ASN A 154 -25.50 -31.27 13.00
N VAL A 155 -24.33 -31.79 12.67
CA VAL A 155 -24.21 -32.84 11.67
C VAL A 155 -24.38 -34.25 12.22
N THR A 156 -24.80 -35.14 11.34
CA THR A 156 -24.68 -36.59 11.47
C THR A 156 -23.94 -37.10 10.24
N ILE A 157 -22.82 -37.80 10.46
CA ILE A 157 -21.96 -38.30 9.39
C ILE A 157 -22.10 -39.81 9.29
N THR A 158 -22.19 -40.32 8.06
CA THR A 158 -22.07 -41.75 7.77
C THR A 158 -20.95 -41.96 6.77
N LYS A 159 -19.94 -42.75 7.13
CA LYS A 159 -18.86 -43.15 6.22
C LYS A 159 -19.36 -44.24 5.28
N LEU A 160 -19.28 -43.99 3.98
CA LEU A 160 -19.67 -44.89 2.90
C LEU A 160 -18.47 -45.67 2.34
N GLY A 161 -17.25 -45.19 2.58
CA GLY A 161 -16.01 -45.81 2.10
C GLY A 161 -14.86 -44.80 2.01
N THR A 162 -13.92 -45.06 1.13
CA THR A 162 -12.83 -44.16 0.75
C THR A 162 -12.71 -44.10 -0.77
N THR A 163 -12.18 -43.01 -1.31
CA THR A 163 -11.96 -42.80 -2.75
C THR A 163 -10.84 -41.79 -2.97
N ASP A 164 -10.28 -41.76 -4.18
CA ASP A 164 -9.36 -40.71 -4.59
C ASP A 164 -10.02 -39.33 -4.54
N LEU A 165 -9.22 -38.30 -4.27
CA LEU A 165 -9.69 -36.92 -4.25
C LEU A 165 -10.20 -36.47 -5.63
N PRO A 166 -11.19 -35.56 -5.68
CA PRO A 166 -11.52 -34.86 -6.91
C PRO A 166 -10.28 -34.24 -7.54
N LYS A 167 -10.21 -34.22 -8.87
CA LYS A 167 -9.13 -33.51 -9.56
C LYS A 167 -9.20 -32.01 -9.22
N PRO A 168 -8.12 -31.38 -8.73
CA PRO A 168 -8.12 -29.95 -8.45
C PRO A 168 -8.45 -29.12 -9.69
N ILE A 169 -9.21 -28.04 -9.50
CA ILE A 169 -9.49 -27.08 -10.57
C ILE A 169 -8.27 -26.19 -10.79
N ASN A 170 -7.71 -26.21 -11.99
CA ASN A 170 -6.62 -25.31 -12.35
C ASN A 170 -7.15 -23.89 -12.58
N ILE A 171 -6.87 -23.00 -11.64
CA ILE A 171 -7.34 -21.60 -11.69
C ILE A 171 -6.38 -20.68 -12.44
N SER A 172 -5.18 -21.15 -12.79
CA SER A 172 -4.14 -20.36 -13.47
C SER A 172 -4.61 -19.77 -14.80
N GLY A 173 -5.47 -20.49 -15.52
CA GLY A 173 -6.05 -20.06 -16.80
C GLY A 173 -7.35 -19.26 -16.70
N LYS A 174 -7.93 -19.13 -15.50
CA LYS A 174 -9.21 -18.46 -15.23
C LYS A 174 -9.10 -17.62 -13.97
N MET A 175 -8.12 -16.72 -13.93
CA MET A 175 -7.91 -15.84 -12.79
C MET A 175 -9.04 -14.81 -12.66
N PRO A 176 -9.33 -14.31 -11.44
CA PRO A 176 -10.19 -13.16 -11.25
C PRO A 176 -9.74 -12.02 -12.17
N LYS A 177 -10.69 -11.35 -12.83
CA LYS A 177 -10.37 -10.18 -13.65
C LYS A 177 -9.99 -9.01 -12.76
N ASP A 178 -8.95 -8.29 -13.16
CA ASP A 178 -8.49 -7.06 -12.52
C ASP A 178 -9.40 -5.87 -12.87
N ILE A 179 -10.64 -5.94 -12.41
CA ILE A 179 -11.68 -4.94 -12.67
C ILE A 179 -12.30 -4.54 -11.32
N VAL A 180 -12.52 -3.24 -11.15
CA VAL A 180 -13.37 -2.70 -10.10
C VAL A 180 -14.78 -2.66 -10.63
N ASP A 181 -15.64 -3.55 -10.16
CA ASP A 181 -17.07 -3.42 -10.43
C ASP A 181 -17.70 -2.40 -9.50
N ASN A 182 -18.39 -1.46 -10.14
CA ASN A 182 -19.09 -0.37 -9.47
C ASN A 182 -20.60 -0.67 -9.35
N THR A 183 -21.03 -1.86 -9.76
CA THR A 183 -22.42 -2.33 -9.85
C THR A 183 -22.62 -3.78 -9.37
N PRO A 184 -22.16 -4.15 -8.16
CA PRO A 184 -22.08 -5.52 -7.64
C PRO A 184 -23.44 -6.17 -7.31
N THR A 185 -24.55 -5.63 -7.82
CA THR A 185 -25.91 -6.06 -7.45
C THR A 185 -26.36 -7.31 -8.19
N LYS A 186 -25.52 -7.91 -9.05
CA LYS A 186 -25.84 -9.12 -9.81
C LYS A 186 -24.68 -10.11 -9.73
N TYR A 187 -24.93 -11.28 -9.13
CA TYR A 187 -23.98 -12.38 -9.06
C TYR A 187 -23.48 -12.80 -10.46
N ASN A 188 -22.19 -12.59 -10.72
CA ASN A 188 -21.53 -12.82 -12.00
C ASN A 188 -20.05 -13.22 -11.86
N PRO A 189 -19.75 -14.49 -11.53
CA PRO A 189 -18.39 -15.01 -11.39
C PRO A 189 -17.50 -14.93 -12.65
N GLU A 190 -18.07 -14.66 -13.82
CA GLU A 190 -17.29 -14.50 -15.06
C GLU A 190 -16.64 -13.12 -15.20
N THR A 191 -17.17 -12.11 -14.52
CA THR A 191 -16.64 -10.74 -14.56
C THR A 191 -16.17 -10.26 -13.21
N GLU A 192 -16.77 -10.77 -12.13
CA GLU A 192 -16.56 -10.26 -10.79
C GLU A 192 -15.61 -11.12 -9.98
N ALA A 193 -14.54 -10.50 -9.49
CA ALA A 193 -13.52 -11.19 -8.71
C ALA A 193 -14.09 -11.74 -7.40
N LEU A 194 -15.00 -11.00 -6.75
CA LEU A 194 -15.65 -11.44 -5.52
C LEU A 194 -16.53 -12.67 -5.78
N ASP A 195 -17.38 -12.62 -6.80
CA ASP A 195 -18.29 -13.72 -7.16
C ASP A 195 -17.52 -14.93 -7.70
N TYR A 196 -16.43 -14.69 -8.42
CA TYR A 196 -15.52 -15.74 -8.90
C TYR A 196 -15.04 -16.60 -7.73
N TRP A 197 -14.58 -15.95 -6.65
CA TRP A 197 -14.11 -16.67 -5.48
C TRP A 197 -15.24 -17.36 -4.72
N GLU A 198 -16.41 -16.74 -4.66
CA GLU A 198 -17.61 -17.35 -4.09
C GLU A 198 -18.01 -18.63 -4.84
N SER A 199 -17.95 -18.63 -6.17
CA SER A 199 -18.22 -19.82 -6.99
C SER A 199 -17.25 -20.98 -6.76
N LEU A 200 -16.13 -20.73 -6.09
CA LEU A 200 -15.10 -21.71 -5.75
C LEU A 200 -15.03 -22.00 -4.25
N GLU A 201 -15.92 -21.46 -3.42
CA GLU A 201 -15.84 -21.57 -1.96
C GLU A 201 -15.72 -23.03 -1.50
N GLY A 202 -14.64 -23.37 -0.79
CA GLY A 202 -14.36 -24.72 -0.30
C GLY A 202 -13.80 -25.70 -1.34
N MET A 203 -13.80 -25.35 -2.63
CA MET A 203 -13.37 -26.27 -3.69
C MET A 203 -11.87 -26.48 -3.68
N LEU A 204 -11.45 -27.70 -4.04
CA LEU A 204 -10.05 -28.03 -4.26
C LEU A 204 -9.56 -27.42 -5.58
N VAL A 205 -8.61 -26.48 -5.50
CA VAL A 205 -8.00 -25.78 -6.63
C VAL A 205 -6.50 -26.09 -6.73
N GLU A 206 -5.90 -25.81 -7.89
CA GLU A 206 -4.44 -25.79 -8.08
C GLU A 206 -3.95 -24.51 -8.76
N VAL A 207 -2.76 -24.08 -8.35
CA VAL A 207 -1.98 -23.02 -8.98
C VAL A 207 -0.74 -23.66 -9.62
N ASN A 208 -0.55 -23.43 -10.92
CA ASN A 208 0.56 -23.99 -11.68
C ASN A 208 1.87 -23.31 -11.28
N LYS A 209 2.82 -24.08 -10.74
CA LYS A 209 4.22 -23.67 -10.42
C LYS A 209 4.38 -22.19 -10.04
N PRO A 210 3.73 -21.74 -8.95
CA PRO A 210 3.56 -20.32 -8.68
C PRO A 210 4.87 -19.57 -8.44
N ARG A 211 4.83 -18.26 -8.69
CA ARG A 211 5.89 -17.30 -8.36
C ARG A 211 5.39 -16.35 -7.28
N VAL A 212 6.23 -16.09 -6.28
CA VAL A 212 5.95 -15.19 -5.17
C VAL A 212 6.13 -13.73 -5.60
N VAL A 213 5.13 -12.88 -5.32
CA VAL A 213 5.13 -11.46 -5.74
C VAL A 213 5.66 -10.49 -4.67
N GLY A 214 5.91 -10.96 -3.45
CA GLY A 214 6.36 -10.15 -2.33
C GLY A 214 6.57 -10.97 -1.05
N PRO A 215 6.92 -10.33 0.07
CA PRO A 215 7.14 -11.02 1.33
C PRO A 215 5.85 -11.62 1.89
N GLN A 216 6.00 -12.52 2.86
CA GLN A 216 4.85 -12.99 3.63
C GLN A 216 4.12 -11.83 4.31
N TYR A 217 2.79 -11.88 4.32
CA TYR A 217 1.93 -10.95 5.05
C TYR A 217 0.91 -11.72 5.88
N LYS A 218 1.03 -11.63 7.21
CA LYS A 218 0.10 -12.22 8.20
C LYS A 218 -0.23 -13.70 7.96
N GLY A 219 0.80 -14.50 7.69
CA GLY A 219 0.69 -15.95 7.49
C GLY A 219 0.37 -16.38 6.06
N ASP A 220 0.22 -15.43 5.13
CA ASP A 220 -0.01 -15.70 3.71
C ASP A 220 1.21 -15.31 2.88
N ILE A 221 1.47 -16.05 1.81
CA ILE A 221 2.24 -15.55 0.66
C ILE A 221 1.27 -15.19 -0.46
N TYR A 222 1.69 -14.28 -1.32
CA TYR A 222 0.92 -13.90 -2.51
C TYR A 222 1.66 -14.37 -3.74
N VAL A 223 0.95 -15.01 -4.66
CA VAL A 223 1.55 -15.62 -5.84
C VAL A 223 0.81 -15.27 -7.13
N LEU A 224 1.51 -15.43 -8.24
CA LEU A 224 0.96 -15.56 -9.57
C LEU A 224 1.31 -16.95 -10.12
N PRO A 225 0.48 -17.52 -11.01
CA PRO A 225 0.85 -18.75 -11.71
C PRO A 225 2.18 -18.63 -12.48
N GLY A 226 2.93 -19.71 -12.58
CA GLY A 226 4.22 -19.75 -13.29
C GLY A 226 4.12 -19.44 -14.78
N ASP A 227 2.95 -19.66 -15.36
CA ASP A 227 2.53 -19.37 -16.73
C ASP A 227 1.63 -18.13 -16.85
N TYR A 228 1.66 -17.23 -15.85
CA TYR A 228 0.87 -16.00 -15.85
C TYR A 228 1.07 -15.16 -17.12
N LYS A 229 -0.04 -14.79 -17.76
CA LYS A 229 -0.10 -13.97 -19.00
C LYS A 229 -0.93 -12.69 -18.84
N GLY A 230 -1.13 -12.24 -17.60
CA GLY A 230 -1.88 -11.02 -17.32
C GLY A 230 -1.05 -9.77 -17.62
N GLN A 231 -0.99 -8.85 -16.66
CA GLN A 231 -0.30 -7.58 -16.85
C GLN A 231 1.23 -7.73 -16.84
N LYS A 232 1.88 -6.63 -17.24
CA LYS A 232 3.32 -6.47 -17.07
C LYS A 232 3.69 -6.41 -15.59
N LEU A 233 4.61 -7.27 -15.17
CA LEU A 233 5.18 -7.27 -13.82
C LEU A 233 6.24 -6.18 -13.67
N ASN A 234 6.49 -5.79 -12.42
CA ASN A 234 7.49 -4.80 -12.06
C ASN A 234 8.92 -5.41 -12.10
N ASN A 235 9.94 -4.62 -11.76
CA ASN A 235 11.36 -5.04 -11.87
C ASN A 235 11.74 -6.24 -10.97
N ILE A 236 10.92 -6.51 -9.96
CA ILE A 236 11.08 -7.62 -9.02
C ILE A 236 10.15 -8.80 -9.33
N GLY A 237 9.42 -8.79 -10.44
CA GLY A 237 8.43 -9.84 -10.75
C GLY A 237 7.16 -9.77 -9.89
N GLY A 238 6.94 -8.66 -9.19
CA GLY A 238 5.72 -8.37 -8.45
C GLY A 238 4.74 -7.52 -9.25
N VAL A 239 3.64 -7.16 -8.61
CA VAL A 239 2.54 -6.40 -9.21
C VAL A 239 2.48 -5.01 -8.59
N ASN A 240 2.59 -3.95 -9.40
CA ASN A 240 2.34 -2.59 -8.93
C ASN A 240 0.84 -2.28 -9.02
N LEU A 241 0.30 -1.66 -7.96
CA LEU A 241 -1.04 -1.07 -8.00
C LEU A 241 -1.10 0.06 -9.02
N ARG A 242 -2.20 0.14 -9.76
CA ARG A 242 -2.42 1.14 -10.81
C ARG A 242 -3.73 1.86 -10.60
N SER A 243 -3.88 2.99 -11.28
CA SER A 243 -5.13 3.76 -11.25
C SER A 243 -6.31 2.93 -11.74
N GLY A 244 -7.38 2.87 -10.95
CA GLY A 244 -8.66 2.27 -11.32
C GLY A 244 -8.75 0.74 -11.21
N VAL A 245 -7.76 0.09 -10.58
CA VAL A 245 -7.70 -1.37 -10.41
C VAL A 245 -7.27 -1.76 -8.99
N GLN A 246 -7.41 -3.04 -8.62
CA GLN A 246 -7.17 -3.55 -7.25
C GLN A 246 -6.22 -4.76 -7.19
N ASN A 247 -5.68 -5.20 -8.33
CA ASN A 247 -4.81 -6.38 -8.46
C ASN A 247 -5.47 -7.67 -7.93
N THR A 248 -6.73 -7.88 -8.29
CA THR A 248 -7.54 -9.04 -7.84
C THR A 248 -7.00 -10.37 -8.36
N GLU A 249 -6.10 -10.35 -9.35
CA GLU A 249 -5.41 -11.51 -9.90
C GLU A 249 -4.28 -12.05 -9.00
N THR A 250 -3.99 -11.43 -7.86
CA THR A 250 -2.98 -11.98 -6.93
C THR A 250 -3.60 -13.06 -6.03
N LEU A 251 -2.92 -14.20 -5.89
CA LEU A 251 -3.45 -15.37 -5.17
C LEU A 251 -2.81 -15.50 -3.78
N PRO A 252 -3.55 -15.27 -2.69
CA PRO A 252 -3.06 -15.56 -1.35
C PRO A 252 -3.08 -17.07 -1.06
N ILE A 253 -1.94 -17.59 -0.61
CA ILE A 253 -1.75 -18.97 -0.15
C ILE A 253 -1.44 -18.95 1.35
N ILE A 254 -2.19 -19.71 2.13
CA ILE A 254 -1.94 -19.86 3.57
C ILE A 254 -0.70 -20.73 3.78
N VAL A 255 0.30 -20.19 4.49
CA VAL A 255 1.56 -20.90 4.78
C VAL A 255 1.99 -20.80 6.25
N GLY A 256 1.25 -20.07 7.08
CA GLY A 256 1.53 -19.86 8.51
C GLY A 256 2.72 -18.91 8.76
N ASN A 257 2.94 -18.48 10.00
CA ASN A 257 3.80 -17.31 10.31
C ASN A 257 5.32 -17.54 10.30
N LYS A 258 5.81 -18.69 9.82
CA LYS A 258 7.24 -19.03 9.82
C LYS A 258 7.81 -19.21 8.41
N PHE A 259 7.00 -18.95 7.39
CA PHE A 259 7.39 -19.17 6.01
C PHE A 259 8.17 -17.97 5.50
N VAL A 260 9.44 -18.18 5.17
CA VAL A 260 10.34 -17.12 4.70
C VAL A 260 10.27 -17.06 3.18
N ALA A 261 9.77 -15.94 2.66
CA ALA A 261 9.64 -15.70 1.22
C ALA A 261 9.90 -14.23 0.89
N LYS A 262 10.32 -13.97 -0.35
CA LYS A 262 10.46 -12.64 -0.93
C LYS A 262 10.02 -12.66 -2.40
N ALA A 263 9.87 -11.48 -2.99
CA ALA A 263 9.61 -11.39 -4.42
C ALA A 263 10.69 -12.12 -5.25
N LYS A 264 10.31 -12.63 -6.43
CA LYS A 264 11.06 -13.53 -7.32
C LYS A 264 11.21 -14.98 -6.86
N ASP A 265 11.01 -15.30 -5.59
CA ASP A 265 11.00 -16.69 -5.16
C ASP A 265 9.89 -17.47 -5.90
N TYR A 266 10.06 -18.77 -6.09
CA TYR A 266 9.15 -19.56 -6.92
C TYR A 266 9.07 -21.01 -6.47
N PHE A 267 8.04 -21.71 -6.97
CA PHE A 267 7.83 -23.12 -6.75
C PHE A 267 8.04 -23.89 -8.06
N THR A 268 8.68 -25.06 -7.97
CA THR A 268 8.87 -25.98 -9.11
C THR A 268 7.70 -26.94 -9.29
N GLU A 269 6.81 -27.00 -8.30
CA GLU A 269 5.63 -27.86 -8.22
C GLU A 269 4.36 -27.03 -8.13
N ASN A 270 3.23 -27.63 -8.49
CA ASN A 270 1.93 -26.99 -8.29
C ASN A 270 1.60 -26.90 -6.80
N ILE A 271 0.82 -25.90 -6.43
CA ILE A 271 0.22 -25.80 -5.09
C ILE A 271 -1.26 -26.12 -5.23
N SER A 272 -1.74 -27.13 -4.50
CA SER A 272 -3.16 -27.48 -4.43
C SER A 272 -3.69 -27.28 -3.02
N GLY A 273 -4.92 -26.78 -2.91
CA GLY A 273 -5.57 -26.51 -1.63
C GLY A 273 -7.04 -26.14 -1.81
N VAL A 274 -7.79 -26.11 -0.71
CA VAL A 274 -9.19 -25.67 -0.76
C VAL A 274 -9.27 -24.16 -0.73
N VAL A 275 -10.26 -23.56 -1.38
CA VAL A 275 -10.54 -22.13 -1.24
C VAL A 275 -11.26 -21.89 0.09
N THR A 276 -10.80 -20.92 0.88
CA THR A 276 -11.44 -20.49 2.12
C THR A 276 -11.52 -18.98 2.17
N TYR A 277 -12.48 -18.45 2.91
CA TYR A 277 -12.57 -17.03 3.19
C TYR A 277 -12.28 -16.73 4.67
N ARG A 278 -11.27 -15.90 4.95
CA ARG A 278 -10.86 -15.47 6.30
C ARG A 278 -10.21 -14.09 6.26
N ASN A 279 -10.41 -13.26 7.27
CA ASN A 279 -9.79 -11.92 7.39
C ASN A 279 -10.08 -10.99 6.20
N LYS A 280 -11.32 -11.06 5.68
CA LYS A 280 -11.82 -10.24 4.57
C LYS A 280 -11.15 -10.50 3.22
N THR A 281 -10.77 -11.75 2.96
CA THR A 281 -10.17 -12.17 1.69
C THR A 281 -10.37 -13.67 1.50
N TYR A 282 -10.59 -14.08 0.25
CA TYR A 282 -10.46 -15.47 -0.16
C TYR A 282 -8.98 -15.85 -0.23
N LYS A 283 -8.69 -17.12 0.05
CA LYS A 283 -7.33 -17.70 0.11
C LYS A 283 -7.36 -19.18 -0.25
N ILE A 284 -6.21 -19.69 -0.66
CA ILE A 284 -6.00 -21.11 -0.89
C ILE A 284 -5.33 -21.69 0.36
N ASP A 285 -5.93 -22.72 0.94
CA ASP A 285 -5.44 -23.40 2.14
C ASP A 285 -4.90 -24.80 1.78
N PRO A 286 -3.60 -24.92 1.45
CA PRO A 286 -3.00 -26.19 1.03
C PRO A 286 -2.85 -27.19 2.17
N ASN A 287 -2.88 -28.48 1.86
CA ASN A 287 -2.54 -29.54 2.83
C ASN A 287 -1.03 -29.63 3.09
N ASN A 288 -0.24 -29.30 2.07
CA ASN A 288 1.21 -29.18 2.15
C ASN A 288 1.68 -28.06 1.22
N VAL A 289 2.68 -27.30 1.66
CA VAL A 289 3.34 -26.27 0.85
C VAL A 289 4.66 -26.86 0.35
N PRO A 290 4.91 -26.94 -0.97
CA PRO A 290 6.17 -27.43 -1.51
C PRO A 290 7.37 -26.57 -1.10
N ASN A 291 8.57 -27.05 -1.37
CA ASN A 291 9.78 -26.28 -1.07
C ASN A 291 9.92 -25.06 -1.98
N LEU A 292 10.06 -23.88 -1.36
CA LEU A 292 10.30 -22.64 -2.06
C LEU A 292 11.74 -22.60 -2.62
N GLN A 293 11.89 -22.09 -3.83
CA GLN A 293 13.17 -21.84 -4.47
C GLN A 293 13.52 -20.35 -4.41
N ASP A 294 14.77 -20.04 -4.07
CA ASP A 294 15.29 -18.67 -4.06
C ASP A 294 15.35 -18.09 -5.48
N GLY A 295 14.65 -16.98 -5.69
CA GLY A 295 14.64 -16.24 -6.95
C GLY A 295 15.85 -15.34 -7.17
N GLY A 296 16.75 -15.25 -6.18
CA GLY A 296 17.98 -14.46 -6.26
C GLY A 296 17.79 -12.96 -6.17
N LEU A 297 16.64 -12.48 -5.68
CA LEU A 297 16.40 -11.07 -5.41
C LEU A 297 17.34 -10.57 -4.30
N LYS A 298 17.99 -9.43 -4.53
CA LYS A 298 18.91 -8.80 -3.59
C LYS A 298 18.42 -7.40 -3.24
N ARG A 299 18.65 -6.99 -1.99
CA ARG A 299 18.43 -5.61 -1.52
C ARG A 299 19.27 -4.66 -2.36
N GLU A 300 18.71 -3.49 -2.65
CA GLU A 300 19.36 -2.48 -3.47
C GLU A 300 20.35 -1.61 -2.68
N VAL A 301 21.18 -0.90 -3.44
CA VAL A 301 21.99 0.22 -2.96
C VAL A 301 21.72 1.38 -3.91
N SER A 302 21.44 2.56 -3.36
CA SER A 302 21.12 3.75 -4.14
C SER A 302 22.23 4.07 -5.13
N LYS A 303 21.88 4.49 -6.34
CA LYS A 303 22.85 5.02 -7.30
C LYS A 303 23.18 6.50 -7.05
N ILE A 304 22.50 7.11 -6.08
CA ILE A 304 22.70 8.51 -5.70
C ILE A 304 23.79 8.56 -4.62
N TYR A 305 24.85 9.33 -4.88
CA TYR A 305 25.95 9.55 -3.95
C TYR A 305 26.05 11.03 -3.57
N PRO A 306 26.33 11.37 -2.31
CA PRO A 306 26.63 12.75 -1.93
C PRO A 306 27.77 13.34 -2.78
N SER A 307 27.65 14.62 -3.11
CA SER A 307 28.70 15.38 -3.80
C SER A 307 28.78 16.78 -3.22
N GLU A 308 29.92 17.45 -3.37
CA GLU A 308 30.18 18.72 -2.71
C GLU A 308 29.08 19.76 -3.00
N ASP A 309 28.70 19.91 -4.26
CA ASP A 309 27.71 20.89 -4.74
C ASP A 309 26.32 20.29 -4.99
N LYS A 310 26.04 19.11 -4.44
CA LYS A 310 24.73 18.47 -4.57
C LYS A 310 24.16 18.12 -3.21
N LEU A 311 22.92 18.50 -2.97
CA LEU A 311 22.19 18.20 -1.74
C LEU A 311 21.47 16.87 -1.87
N THR A 312 21.63 15.96 -0.91
CA THR A 312 20.84 14.72 -0.84
C THR A 312 19.81 14.76 0.27
N ILE A 313 18.57 14.38 -0.06
CA ILE A 313 17.45 14.31 0.90
C ILE A 313 16.83 12.92 0.80
N ALA A 314 16.69 12.22 1.92
CA ALA A 314 15.98 10.95 2.00
C ALA A 314 14.70 11.07 2.84
N SER A 315 13.72 10.25 2.52
CA SER A 315 12.50 10.05 3.30
C SER A 315 12.42 8.59 3.69
N TYR A 316 12.20 8.30 4.97
CA TYR A 316 12.12 6.92 5.45
C TYR A 316 11.16 6.79 6.63
N ASN A 317 10.06 6.05 6.41
CA ASN A 317 9.23 5.53 7.49
C ASN A 317 9.95 4.37 8.19
N ILE A 318 10.25 4.55 9.48
CA ILE A 318 11.06 3.63 10.28
C ILE A 318 10.24 2.81 11.29
N GLU A 319 8.91 2.85 11.14
CA GLU A 319 7.91 2.00 11.79
C GLU A 319 8.02 1.94 13.32
N ASN A 320 7.23 2.77 14.01
CA ASN A 320 7.08 2.78 15.48
C ASN A 320 8.42 2.90 16.24
N PHE A 321 9.31 3.79 15.81
CA PHE A 321 10.65 3.91 16.37
C PHE A 321 10.69 4.70 17.67
N SER A 322 11.19 4.12 18.76
CA SER A 322 11.34 4.78 20.07
C SER A 322 12.71 4.55 20.71
N ALA A 323 13.06 5.38 21.70
CA ALA A 323 14.20 5.13 22.56
C ALA A 323 13.99 3.97 23.55
N ASN A 324 12.73 3.59 23.79
CA ASN A 324 12.39 2.58 24.77
C ASN A 324 12.92 1.18 24.36
N ASN A 325 13.42 0.46 25.36
CA ASN A 325 13.98 -0.89 25.25
C ASN A 325 13.55 -1.86 26.39
N ASN A 326 12.57 -1.48 27.22
CA ASN A 326 11.78 -2.40 28.07
C ASN A 326 10.25 -2.44 27.77
N GLY A 327 9.71 -3.56 27.22
CA GLY A 327 8.29 -3.71 26.84
C GLY A 327 7.98 -4.48 25.54
N HIS A 328 6.68 -4.56 25.20
CA HIS A 328 6.13 -5.29 24.02
C HIS A 328 6.15 -4.45 22.71
N ASP A 329 6.54 -3.18 22.80
CA ASP A 329 6.19 -2.14 21.82
C ASP A 329 7.37 -1.26 21.41
N GLU A 330 8.54 -1.87 21.39
CA GLU A 330 9.82 -1.20 21.49
C GLU A 330 10.64 -1.29 20.23
N THR A 331 11.74 -0.54 20.19
CA THR A 331 12.72 -0.67 19.10
C THR A 331 13.92 -1.48 19.60
N PRO A 332 14.02 -2.77 19.23
CA PRO A 332 15.19 -3.58 19.54
C PRO A 332 16.44 -2.97 18.92
N GLU A 333 17.58 -3.10 19.58
CA GLU A 333 18.86 -2.59 19.06
C GLU A 333 19.19 -3.13 17.67
N GLU A 334 18.78 -4.36 17.35
CA GLU A 334 18.94 -4.92 16.00
C GLU A 334 18.17 -4.11 14.93
N LYS A 335 16.96 -3.63 15.23
CA LYS A 335 16.21 -2.76 14.31
C LYS A 335 16.91 -1.41 14.16
N VAL A 336 17.44 -0.85 15.25
CA VAL A 336 18.23 0.39 15.21
C VAL A 336 19.47 0.20 14.31
N ASP A 337 20.17 -0.92 14.44
CA ASP A 337 21.32 -1.27 13.62
C ASP A 337 20.98 -1.37 12.14
N LYS A 338 19.88 -2.05 11.80
CA LYS A 338 19.42 -2.20 10.42
C LYS A 338 19.06 -0.84 9.80
N ILE A 339 18.34 0.01 10.53
CA ILE A 339 17.98 1.36 10.06
C ILE A 339 19.23 2.23 9.91
N ALA A 340 20.13 2.25 10.91
CA ALA A 340 21.36 3.03 10.85
C ALA A 340 22.27 2.59 9.69
N ASN A 341 22.42 1.27 9.48
CA ASN A 341 23.13 0.74 8.32
C ASN A 341 22.46 1.12 7.00
N SER A 342 21.12 1.07 6.92
CA SER A 342 20.37 1.52 5.73
C SER A 342 20.74 2.95 5.34
N PHE A 343 20.87 3.85 6.32
CA PHE A 343 21.34 5.21 6.05
C PHE A 343 22.80 5.25 5.59
N ILE A 344 23.70 4.49 6.22
CA ILE A 344 25.13 4.56 5.93
C ILE A 344 25.48 3.92 4.59
N LYS A 345 24.97 2.72 4.33
CA LYS A 345 25.41 1.83 3.25
C LYS A 345 24.47 1.86 2.07
N GLU A 346 23.16 1.74 2.27
CA GLU A 346 22.19 1.63 1.18
C GLU A 346 21.79 2.99 0.58
N VAL A 347 21.69 4.06 1.39
CA VAL A 347 21.37 5.42 0.89
C VAL A 347 22.49 6.45 1.06
N HIS A 348 23.70 5.99 1.39
CA HIS A 348 24.95 6.77 1.35
C HIS A 348 24.97 8.05 2.20
N SER A 349 24.43 8.00 3.42
CA SER A 349 24.43 9.09 4.41
C SER A 349 23.91 10.44 3.87
N PRO A 350 22.60 10.55 3.59
CA PRO A 350 21.98 11.75 3.04
C PRO A 350 22.24 13.02 3.87
N ASP A 351 22.28 14.20 3.25
CA ASP A 351 22.51 15.46 3.97
C ASP A 351 21.34 15.81 4.91
N ILE A 352 20.11 15.52 4.47
CA ILE A 352 18.87 15.66 5.25
C ILE A 352 18.09 14.35 5.16
N ILE A 353 17.56 13.88 6.28
CA ILE A 353 16.71 12.69 6.37
C ILE A 353 15.40 13.10 7.04
N THR A 354 14.29 12.91 6.34
CA THR A 354 12.95 12.93 6.92
C THR A 354 12.65 11.57 7.54
N LEU A 355 12.38 11.57 8.84
CA LEU A 355 11.94 10.40 9.58
C LEU A 355 10.42 10.43 9.74
N ILE A 356 9.78 9.31 9.45
CA ILE A 356 8.34 9.08 9.68
C ILE A 356 8.22 7.94 10.71
N GLU A 357 7.15 7.96 11.50
CA GLU A 357 6.88 6.95 12.54
C GLU A 357 7.86 6.99 13.73
N VAL A 358 8.37 8.18 14.07
CA VAL A 358 9.09 8.38 15.33
C VAL A 358 8.09 8.45 16.48
N GLN A 359 8.39 7.78 17.59
CA GLN A 359 7.59 7.69 18.80
C GLN A 359 8.19 8.52 19.96
N ASP A 360 7.43 8.59 21.06
CA ASP A 360 7.84 9.22 22.30
C ASP A 360 9.07 8.49 22.86
N ASN A 361 9.76 9.13 23.80
CA ASN A 361 10.92 8.55 24.46
C ASN A 361 10.60 7.19 25.12
N ASN A 362 9.34 6.99 25.55
CA ASN A 362 8.84 5.76 26.18
C ASN A 362 8.02 4.88 25.21
N GLY A 363 7.96 5.21 23.92
CA GLY A 363 7.28 4.40 22.91
C GLY A 363 5.76 4.43 23.03
N GLY A 364 5.12 3.26 23.15
CA GLY A 364 3.67 3.10 23.24
C GLY A 364 3.07 3.24 24.65
N VAL A 365 3.87 3.63 25.65
CA VAL A 365 3.40 3.76 27.04
C VAL A 365 2.55 5.04 27.18
N ASN A 366 1.26 4.85 27.46
CA ASN A 366 0.29 5.93 27.55
C ASN A 366 0.29 6.59 28.95
N ASP A 367 1.30 7.41 29.25
CA ASP A 367 1.48 8.12 30.54
C ASP A 367 1.51 9.66 30.42
N GLY A 368 1.23 10.20 29.22
CA GLY A 368 1.28 11.63 28.91
C GLY A 368 2.63 12.13 28.42
N THR A 369 3.64 11.26 28.27
CA THR A 369 4.91 11.60 27.63
C THR A 369 4.72 11.91 26.15
N VAL A 370 5.19 13.08 25.71
CA VAL A 370 5.14 13.52 24.29
C VAL A 370 6.52 13.80 23.68
N ASP A 371 7.55 13.92 24.51
CA ASP A 371 8.91 14.20 24.05
C ASP A 371 9.47 12.99 23.30
N GLY A 372 9.94 13.18 22.06
CA GLY A 372 10.56 12.16 21.21
C GLY A 372 12.05 12.40 20.96
N VAL A 373 12.67 13.39 21.62
CA VAL A 373 14.07 13.78 21.36
C VAL A 373 15.04 12.61 21.58
N LYS A 374 14.89 11.83 22.66
CA LYS A 374 15.78 10.68 22.90
C LYS A 374 15.61 9.61 21.83
N SER A 375 14.41 9.43 21.28
CA SER A 375 14.17 8.49 20.18
C SER A 375 14.99 8.90 18.96
N GLY A 376 14.87 10.16 18.52
CA GLY A 376 15.67 10.67 17.40
C GLY A 376 17.18 10.62 17.64
N GLU A 377 17.62 11.00 18.85
CA GLU A 377 19.04 11.00 19.24
C GLU A 377 19.63 9.60 19.33
N LYS A 378 18.87 8.59 19.78
CA LYS A 378 19.29 7.18 19.78
C LYS A 378 19.75 6.75 18.39
N LEU A 379 18.97 7.06 17.37
CA LEU A 379 19.30 6.73 15.99
C LEU A 379 20.50 7.53 15.47
N ALA A 380 20.54 8.84 15.73
CA ALA A 380 21.67 9.69 15.34
C ALA A 380 23.00 9.21 15.94
N GLN A 381 22.98 8.86 17.24
CA GLN A 381 24.13 8.30 17.95
C GLN A 381 24.54 6.96 17.35
N ARG A 382 23.58 6.09 17.04
CA ARG A 382 23.89 4.78 16.46
C ARG A 382 24.51 4.89 15.08
N ILE A 383 24.03 5.80 14.24
CA ILE A 383 24.64 6.11 12.93
C ILE A 383 26.11 6.53 13.12
N LYS A 384 26.39 7.47 14.04
CA LYS A 384 27.76 7.92 14.33
C LYS A 384 28.65 6.77 14.81
N GLN A 385 28.16 5.92 15.71
CA GLN A 385 28.90 4.76 16.23
C GLN A 385 29.23 3.73 15.14
N LEU A 386 28.36 3.57 14.14
CA LEU A 386 28.57 2.67 13.01
C LEU A 386 29.40 3.30 11.87
N GLY A 387 29.98 4.49 12.08
CA GLY A 387 30.87 5.16 11.13
C GLY A 387 30.18 6.12 10.16
N GLY A 388 28.89 6.40 10.35
CA GLY A 388 28.17 7.45 9.63
C GLY A 388 28.48 8.86 10.15
N PRO A 389 27.88 9.90 9.53
CA PRO A 389 28.08 11.27 9.96
C PRO A 389 27.39 11.56 11.30
N GLU A 390 27.85 12.63 11.95
CA GLU A 390 27.21 13.16 13.15
C GLU A 390 25.97 13.98 12.77
N TYR A 391 24.82 13.32 12.76
CA TYR A 391 23.53 13.98 12.53
C TYR A 391 23.05 14.75 13.75
N LYS A 392 22.38 15.88 13.51
CA LYS A 392 21.54 16.55 14.51
C LYS A 392 20.07 16.19 14.28
N TYR A 393 19.32 16.09 15.37
CA TYR A 393 17.88 15.81 15.35
C TYR A 393 17.04 17.07 15.61
N THR A 394 15.90 17.20 14.94
CA THR A 394 14.89 18.19 15.30
C THR A 394 13.46 17.72 15.02
N GLU A 395 12.57 18.04 15.96
CA GLU A 395 11.13 17.80 15.89
C GLU A 395 10.34 18.95 16.54
N ILE A 396 9.02 18.85 16.48
CA ILE A 396 8.08 19.52 17.39
C ILE A 396 7.24 18.44 18.07
N ALA A 397 7.32 18.34 19.40
CA ALA A 397 6.53 17.40 20.19
C ALA A 397 5.02 17.64 19.98
N PRO A 398 4.20 16.61 19.82
CA PRO A 398 2.74 16.77 19.74
C PRO A 398 2.09 17.16 21.07
N VAL A 399 0.79 17.46 20.98
CA VAL A 399 -0.09 17.45 22.15
C VAL A 399 -0.53 16.01 22.39
N ASP A 400 -0.54 15.60 23.67
CA ASP A 400 -0.85 14.24 24.07
C ASP A 400 -2.21 13.74 23.53
N GLY A 401 -2.19 12.57 22.89
CA GLY A 401 -3.34 11.91 22.27
C GLY A 401 -3.95 12.61 21.05
N LYS A 402 -3.34 13.69 20.55
CA LYS A 402 -3.90 14.48 19.43
C LYS A 402 -3.39 14.06 18.05
N ASP A 403 -2.24 13.41 17.99
CA ASP A 403 -1.68 12.89 16.75
C ASP A 403 -2.11 11.42 16.57
N GLY A 404 -2.24 10.98 15.32
CA GLY A 404 -2.64 9.60 15.01
C GLY A 404 -1.48 8.61 15.07
N GLY A 405 -1.77 7.32 14.98
CA GLY A 405 -0.76 6.26 14.92
C GLY A 405 -1.09 5.12 15.87
N LYS A 406 -0.06 4.42 16.34
CA LYS A 406 -0.17 3.41 17.38
C LYS A 406 -0.87 3.98 18.63
N PRO A 407 -1.91 3.31 19.16
CA PRO A 407 -2.55 3.71 20.41
C PRO A 407 -1.53 3.86 21.54
N GLY A 408 -1.62 4.95 22.29
CA GLY A 408 -0.72 5.27 23.42
C GLY A 408 0.57 5.99 23.04
N ALA A 409 0.93 6.05 21.76
CA ALA A 409 2.08 6.82 21.27
C ALA A 409 1.63 8.09 20.53
N ASN A 410 2.37 9.18 20.71
CA ASN A 410 2.13 10.46 20.06
C ASN A 410 2.89 10.59 18.73
N ILE A 411 2.84 9.60 17.83
CA ILE A 411 3.73 9.52 16.64
C ILE A 411 3.87 10.84 15.86
N ARG A 412 5.08 11.09 15.34
CA ARG A 412 5.44 12.34 14.63
C ARG A 412 6.32 12.08 13.41
N VAL A 413 6.50 13.14 12.64
CA VAL A 413 7.58 13.29 11.66
C VAL A 413 8.69 14.18 12.21
N ALA A 414 9.92 13.95 11.79
CA ALA A 414 11.09 14.67 12.27
C ALA A 414 12.22 14.72 11.23
N TYR A 415 13.31 15.41 11.55
CA TYR A 415 14.50 15.50 10.71
C TYR A 415 15.77 15.06 11.43
N LEU A 416 16.59 14.27 10.73
CA LEU A 416 18.04 14.22 10.96
C LEU A 416 18.74 15.03 9.87
N TYR A 417 19.77 15.80 10.22
CA TYR A 417 20.52 16.59 9.23
C TYR A 417 22.00 16.68 9.57
N ASN A 418 22.86 16.65 8.55
CA ASN A 418 24.31 16.69 8.70
C ASN A 418 24.77 18.16 8.81
N PRO A 419 25.16 18.64 10.01
CA PRO A 419 25.50 20.04 10.22
C PRO A 419 26.81 20.47 9.52
N LYS A 420 27.61 19.53 9.01
CA LYS A 420 28.79 19.84 8.18
C LYS A 420 28.42 20.20 6.74
N ARG A 421 27.18 19.93 6.34
CA ARG A 421 26.70 20.02 4.96
C ARG A 421 25.60 21.05 4.82
N VAL A 422 24.64 21.02 5.75
CA VAL A 422 23.49 21.94 5.77
C VAL A 422 23.40 22.66 7.09
N THR A 423 22.85 23.87 7.06
CA THR A 423 22.49 24.62 8.26
C THR A 423 20.98 24.67 8.38
N LEU A 424 20.43 24.17 9.49
CA LEU A 424 19.05 24.51 9.86
C LEU A 424 19.03 26.01 10.18
N VAL A 425 18.26 26.78 9.41
CA VAL A 425 18.26 28.24 9.52
C VAL A 425 17.86 28.66 10.94
N GLY A 426 18.77 29.36 11.64
CA GLY A 426 18.63 29.69 13.05
C GLY A 426 17.43 30.60 13.34
N LYS A 427 16.35 29.99 13.83
CA LYS A 427 15.12 30.62 14.36
C LYS A 427 14.60 29.76 15.51
N ASP A 428 13.71 30.30 16.33
CA ASP A 428 13.04 29.48 17.35
C ASP A 428 12.19 28.40 16.69
N LYS A 429 12.07 27.25 17.34
CA LYS A 429 11.08 26.23 16.95
C LYS A 429 9.66 26.76 17.18
N GLY A 430 8.72 26.34 16.35
CA GLY A 430 7.28 26.58 16.60
C GLY A 430 6.74 25.70 17.74
N GLY A 431 5.63 26.13 18.33
CA GLY A 431 4.87 25.31 19.30
C GLY A 431 4.05 24.18 18.65
N SER A 432 3.57 23.24 19.48
CA SER A 432 2.77 22.07 19.04
C SER A 432 1.46 22.46 18.33
N GLU A 433 0.86 23.58 18.73
CA GLU A 433 -0.37 24.15 18.17
C GLU A 433 -0.13 25.46 17.40
N GLU A 434 1.14 25.87 17.22
CA GLU A 434 1.49 27.07 16.47
C GLU A 434 1.65 26.77 14.99
N ALA A 435 0.83 27.41 14.16
CA ALA A 435 0.87 27.24 12.70
C ALA A 435 2.12 27.89 12.09
N ALA A 436 2.79 27.14 11.21
CA ALA A 436 3.86 27.63 10.36
C ALA A 436 3.38 28.79 9.49
N ARG A 437 4.20 29.85 9.43
CA ARG A 437 3.94 31.03 8.58
C ARG A 437 5.22 31.50 7.90
N PHE A 438 5.05 32.12 6.74
CA PHE A 438 6.12 32.81 6.04
C PHE A 438 6.13 34.30 6.40
N VAL A 439 7.31 34.84 6.67
CA VAL A 439 7.56 36.28 6.81
C VAL A 439 8.73 36.64 5.92
N ASN A 440 8.50 37.55 4.97
CA ASN A 440 9.47 37.98 3.98
C ASN A 440 10.07 36.80 3.17
N GLY A 441 9.26 35.79 2.85
CA GLY A 441 9.69 34.65 2.04
C GLY A 441 10.50 33.57 2.78
N HIS A 442 10.52 33.63 4.12
CA HIS A 442 11.21 32.66 4.98
C HIS A 442 10.27 32.14 6.08
N LEU A 443 10.48 30.92 6.56
CA LEU A 443 9.71 30.39 7.69
C LEU A 443 9.96 31.25 8.92
N GLU A 444 8.93 31.73 9.60
CA GLU A 444 9.13 32.61 10.77
C GLU A 444 9.63 31.84 12.00
N LYS A 445 9.16 30.60 12.19
CA LYS A 445 9.65 29.63 13.17
C LYS A 445 10.22 28.42 12.43
N ASN A 446 11.28 27.80 12.95
CA ASN A 446 12.00 26.73 12.25
C ASN A 446 12.53 25.63 13.19
N PRO A 447 12.06 24.37 13.09
CA PRO A 447 10.94 23.93 12.26
C PRO A 447 9.59 24.46 12.78
N ALA A 448 8.51 24.26 12.01
CA ALA A 448 7.14 24.63 12.37
C ALA A 448 6.10 23.66 11.77
N ARG A 449 4.99 23.41 12.49
CA ARG A 449 3.90 22.52 12.04
C ARG A 449 2.94 23.24 11.10
N ILE A 450 2.50 22.60 10.03
CA ILE A 450 1.55 23.20 9.08
C ILE A 450 0.12 23.01 9.61
N ASP A 451 -0.54 24.13 9.90
CA ASP A 451 -1.95 24.22 10.34
C ASP A 451 -2.37 23.16 11.40
N PRO A 452 -1.66 23.08 12.55
CA PRO A 452 -1.77 21.95 13.48
C PRO A 452 -3.11 21.84 14.21
N THR A 453 -3.92 22.90 14.24
CA THR A 453 -5.23 22.95 14.89
C THR A 453 -6.39 22.71 13.91
N ASN A 454 -6.10 22.48 12.64
CA ASN A 454 -7.13 22.17 11.65
C ASN A 454 -7.83 20.85 11.97
N VAL A 455 -9.16 20.83 11.86
CA VAL A 455 -10.00 19.65 12.12
C VAL A 455 -9.61 18.45 11.25
N HIS A 456 -9.06 18.70 10.05
CA HIS A 456 -8.60 17.63 9.16
C HIS A 456 -7.36 16.92 9.68
N PHE A 457 -6.61 17.48 10.64
CA PHE A 457 -5.52 16.79 11.34
C PHE A 457 -5.93 16.14 12.67
N ASP A 458 -7.23 16.07 13.00
CA ASP A 458 -7.69 15.35 14.19
C ASP A 458 -7.29 13.88 14.14
N LYS A 459 -6.50 13.43 15.13
CA LYS A 459 -5.90 12.09 15.20
C LYS A 459 -5.14 11.71 13.92
N VAL A 460 -4.45 12.68 13.33
CA VAL A 460 -3.48 12.51 12.23
C VAL A 460 -2.20 13.25 12.62
N ARG A 461 -1.06 12.77 12.11
CA ARG A 461 0.23 13.43 12.31
C ARG A 461 0.22 14.78 11.59
N LYS A 462 0.82 15.81 12.20
CA LYS A 462 0.91 17.15 11.60
C LYS A 462 2.15 17.22 10.75
N SER A 463 2.03 17.72 9.52
CA SER A 463 3.19 17.94 8.65
C SER A 463 4.12 18.99 9.23
N LEU A 464 5.43 18.80 9.04
CA LEU A 464 6.48 19.62 9.64
C LEU A 464 7.34 20.28 8.57
N ALA A 465 7.35 21.61 8.51
CA ALA A 465 8.21 22.37 7.63
C ALA A 465 9.52 22.75 8.33
N ALA A 466 10.65 22.63 7.62
CA ALA A 466 11.96 23.09 8.06
C ALA A 466 12.71 23.78 6.92
N GLU A 467 13.29 24.94 7.19
CA GLU A 467 14.11 25.69 6.24
C GLU A 467 15.59 25.41 6.49
N PHE A 468 16.27 24.92 5.46
CA PHE A 468 17.70 24.64 5.46
C PHE A 468 18.43 25.55 4.48
N GLU A 469 19.70 25.80 4.78
CA GLU A 469 20.66 26.45 3.89
C GLU A 469 21.71 25.44 3.43
N PHE A 470 21.92 25.36 2.12
CA PHE A 470 22.97 24.57 1.48
C PHE A 470 23.65 25.41 0.40
N LYS A 471 24.98 25.59 0.50
CA LYS A 471 25.77 26.37 -0.48
C LYS A 471 25.19 27.79 -0.75
N GLY A 472 24.63 28.42 0.27
CA GLY A 472 24.00 29.75 0.19
C GLY A 472 22.56 29.75 -0.36
N GLU A 473 22.01 28.60 -0.69
CA GLU A 473 20.66 28.45 -1.22
C GLU A 473 19.70 27.97 -0.12
N ARG A 474 18.54 28.62 -0.03
CA ARG A 474 17.47 28.26 0.92
C ARG A 474 16.48 27.28 0.31
N ILE A 475 16.14 26.26 1.09
CA ILE A 475 15.25 25.17 0.71
C ILE A 475 14.35 24.84 1.89
N VAL A 476 13.04 24.77 1.66
CA VAL A 476 12.06 24.32 2.64
C VAL A 476 11.75 22.86 2.39
N VAL A 477 12.11 22.01 3.34
CA VAL A 477 11.74 20.59 3.36
C VAL A 477 10.48 20.45 4.19
N ILE A 478 9.51 19.69 3.72
CA ILE A 478 8.24 19.44 4.41
C ILE A 478 8.06 17.93 4.55
N ALA A 479 8.02 17.46 5.80
CA ALA A 479 7.79 16.07 6.15
C ALA A 479 6.30 15.84 6.38
N ASN A 480 5.76 14.79 5.76
CA ASN A 480 4.34 14.46 5.82
C ASN A 480 4.13 13.03 6.34
N HIS A 481 3.00 12.82 7.02
CA HIS A 481 2.51 11.50 7.36
C HIS A 481 0.98 11.52 7.44
N LEU A 482 0.33 11.50 6.26
CA LEU A 482 -1.08 11.80 6.09
C LEU A 482 -2.02 10.73 6.66
N LYS A 483 -3.32 10.97 6.60
CA LYS A 483 -4.35 10.04 7.08
C LYS A 483 -4.21 8.66 6.43
N SER A 484 -3.94 7.65 7.27
CA SER A 484 -3.90 6.25 6.84
C SER A 484 -5.22 5.75 6.25
N LYS A 485 -5.11 4.75 5.38
CA LYS A 485 -6.25 4.02 4.77
C LYS A 485 -7.00 3.11 5.73
N ILE A 486 -6.62 3.08 7.02
CA ILE A 486 -7.38 2.35 8.05
C ILE A 486 -8.78 2.97 8.18
N GLY A 487 -9.80 2.17 7.87
CA GLY A 487 -11.19 2.57 7.81
C GLY A 487 -11.80 2.48 6.41
N ASP A 488 -10.98 2.28 5.37
CA ASP A 488 -11.46 1.97 4.01
C ASP A 488 -12.01 0.53 3.96
N ASP A 489 -12.97 0.29 3.05
CA ASP A 489 -13.55 -1.04 2.86
C ASP A 489 -12.52 -2.02 2.29
N ALA A 490 -12.69 -3.31 2.61
CA ALA A 490 -11.88 -4.35 2.01
C ALA A 490 -12.36 -4.63 0.58
N ILE A 491 -11.43 -4.90 -0.35
CA ILE A 491 -11.72 -5.28 -1.74
C ILE A 491 -12.68 -6.48 -1.79
N TYR A 492 -12.41 -7.50 -0.96
CA TYR A 492 -13.25 -8.68 -0.80
C TYR A 492 -14.12 -8.62 0.47
N GLY A 493 -14.65 -7.44 0.81
CA GLY A 493 -15.54 -7.23 1.95
C GLY A 493 -17.02 -7.30 1.58
N SER A 494 -17.89 -7.26 2.59
CA SER A 494 -19.35 -7.25 2.40
C SER A 494 -19.92 -5.90 1.95
N ASN A 495 -19.17 -4.82 2.08
CA ASN A 495 -19.53 -3.51 1.54
C ASN A 495 -19.05 -3.42 0.10
N GLN A 496 -19.98 -3.51 -0.85
CA GLN A 496 -19.69 -3.47 -2.28
C GLN A 496 -20.56 -2.40 -2.98
N PRO A 497 -19.98 -1.58 -3.90
CA PRO A 497 -18.56 -1.54 -4.25
C PRO A 497 -17.72 -0.98 -3.08
N SER A 498 -16.47 -1.44 -2.94
CA SER A 498 -15.60 -1.00 -1.84
C SER A 498 -15.34 0.52 -1.91
N VAL A 499 -15.49 1.23 -0.79
CA VAL A 499 -15.30 2.68 -0.70
C VAL A 499 -14.03 3.04 0.08
N GLU A 500 -13.25 3.99 -0.47
CA GLU A 500 -12.16 4.65 0.26
C GLU A 500 -12.69 5.74 1.20
N ASN A 501 -13.30 5.35 2.32
CA ASN A 501 -13.92 6.26 3.31
C ASN A 501 -12.96 7.35 3.83
N THR A 502 -11.67 7.10 3.83
CA THR A 502 -10.63 8.02 4.32
C THR A 502 -10.12 8.99 3.26
N LYS A 503 -10.47 8.80 1.97
CA LYS A 503 -9.96 9.60 0.84
C LYS A 503 -10.29 11.08 0.95
N SER A 504 -11.53 11.42 1.33
CA SER A 504 -11.96 12.83 1.44
C SER A 504 -11.12 13.62 2.44
N LYS A 505 -10.80 13.01 3.59
CA LYS A 505 -9.93 13.61 4.61
C LYS A 505 -8.51 13.86 4.08
N ARG A 506 -7.92 12.89 3.36
CA ARG A 506 -6.61 13.08 2.70
C ARG A 506 -6.62 14.22 1.68
N ILE A 507 -7.73 14.41 0.95
CA ILE A 507 -7.87 15.52 0.00
C ILE A 507 -7.90 16.88 0.71
N GLU A 508 -8.55 16.99 1.87
CA GLU A 508 -8.55 18.24 2.64
C GLU A 508 -7.15 18.54 3.25
N GLU A 509 -6.47 17.53 3.79
CA GLU A 509 -5.06 17.64 4.21
C GLU A 509 -4.17 18.11 3.04
N ALA A 510 -4.39 17.56 1.85
CA ALA A 510 -3.66 17.93 0.65
C ALA A 510 -3.85 19.40 0.25
N LYS A 511 -5.08 19.94 0.36
CA LYS A 511 -5.37 21.36 0.07
C LYS A 511 -4.63 22.28 1.02
N ILE A 512 -4.56 21.92 2.31
CA ILE A 512 -3.83 22.70 3.33
C ILE A 512 -2.34 22.78 2.97
N LEU A 513 -1.73 21.66 2.60
CA LEU A 513 -0.32 21.63 2.18
C LEU A 513 -0.07 22.46 0.92
N ASN A 514 -0.91 22.33 -0.10
CA ASN A 514 -0.78 23.12 -1.32
C ASN A 514 -0.96 24.63 -1.05
N ALA A 515 -1.89 25.01 -0.17
CA ALA A 515 -2.08 26.42 0.23
C ALA A 515 -0.85 26.99 0.94
N PHE A 516 -0.22 26.22 1.83
CA PHE A 516 1.03 26.61 2.49
C PHE A 516 2.17 26.86 1.49
N ILE A 517 2.31 25.98 0.50
CA ILE A 517 3.32 26.11 -0.57
C ILE A 517 3.06 27.37 -1.41
N LYS A 518 1.81 27.59 -1.83
CA LYS A 518 1.41 28.79 -2.58
C LYS A 518 1.72 30.06 -1.82
N GLU A 519 1.49 30.10 -0.51
CA GLU A 519 1.81 31.27 0.30
C GLU A 519 3.31 31.54 0.36
N GLY A 520 4.15 30.52 0.53
CA GLY A 520 5.60 30.66 0.48
C GLY A 520 6.09 31.17 -0.87
N LEU A 521 5.58 30.61 -1.97
CA LEU A 521 5.92 31.04 -3.34
C LEU A 521 5.40 32.46 -3.66
N ARG A 522 4.28 32.87 -3.08
CA ARG A 522 3.73 34.23 -3.21
C ARG A 522 4.67 35.27 -2.61
N GLN A 523 5.29 34.96 -1.46
CA GLN A 523 6.26 35.85 -0.82
C GLN A 523 7.66 35.77 -1.47
N ASN A 524 8.05 34.59 -1.95
CA ASN A 524 9.32 34.36 -2.62
C ASN A 524 9.17 33.34 -3.77
N PRO A 525 9.03 33.79 -5.03
CA PRO A 525 8.90 32.89 -6.19
C PRO A 525 10.12 31.98 -6.43
N ASN A 526 11.27 32.29 -5.84
CA ASN A 526 12.50 31.50 -5.95
C ASN A 526 12.67 30.49 -4.79
N LEU A 527 11.72 30.43 -3.86
CA LEU A 527 11.73 29.46 -2.78
C LEU A 527 11.66 28.04 -3.34
N LYS A 528 12.44 27.14 -2.76
CA LYS A 528 12.57 25.75 -3.21
C LYS A 528 11.86 24.87 -2.21
N PHE A 529 10.92 24.06 -2.67
CA PHE A 529 10.19 23.12 -1.82
C PHE A 529 10.58 21.69 -2.16
N VAL A 530 10.78 20.89 -1.12
CA VAL A 530 10.90 19.43 -1.21
C VAL A 530 9.94 18.83 -0.18
N LEU A 531 8.84 18.27 -0.65
CA LEU A 531 7.89 17.56 0.20
C LEU A 531 8.28 16.08 0.18
N THR A 532 8.49 15.53 1.37
CA THR A 532 8.85 14.14 1.63
C THR A 532 7.80 13.53 2.56
N GLY A 533 7.79 12.21 2.66
CA GLY A 533 6.99 11.50 3.66
C GLY A 533 6.16 10.36 3.11
N ASP A 534 5.37 9.80 4.03
CA ASP A 534 4.32 8.83 3.74
C ASP A 534 3.01 9.59 3.47
N PHE A 535 2.58 9.61 2.22
CA PHE A 535 1.36 10.28 1.79
C PHE A 535 0.11 9.44 2.06
N ASN A 536 0.28 8.18 2.49
CA ASN A 536 -0.78 7.18 2.66
C ASN A 536 -1.70 7.09 1.43
N ASP A 537 -1.16 7.42 0.27
CA ASP A 537 -1.86 7.42 -0.99
C ASP A 537 -0.88 7.32 -2.16
N PHE A 538 -1.40 6.92 -3.31
CA PHE A 538 -0.57 6.52 -4.45
C PHE A 538 -0.13 7.74 -5.26
N GLU A 539 0.94 7.58 -6.06
CA GLU A 539 1.51 8.65 -6.88
C GLU A 539 0.51 9.25 -7.89
N PHE A 540 -0.49 8.45 -8.29
CA PHE A 540 -1.58 8.84 -9.19
C PHE A 540 -2.87 9.28 -8.48
N SER A 541 -2.93 9.23 -7.15
CA SER A 541 -4.14 9.52 -6.36
C SER A 541 -4.55 11.00 -6.43
N ASP A 542 -5.83 11.26 -6.18
CA ASP A 542 -6.37 12.62 -6.18
C ASP A 542 -5.80 13.47 -5.04
N SER A 543 -5.48 12.88 -3.89
CA SER A 543 -4.85 13.57 -2.77
C SER A 543 -3.45 14.05 -3.15
N VAL A 544 -2.60 13.19 -3.71
CA VAL A 544 -1.25 13.57 -4.16
C VAL A 544 -1.31 14.59 -5.29
N LYS A 545 -2.20 14.43 -6.28
CA LYS A 545 -2.44 15.44 -7.33
C LYS A 545 -2.86 16.79 -6.75
N THR A 546 -3.68 16.79 -5.69
CA THR A 546 -4.12 18.02 -5.01
C THR A 546 -2.96 18.75 -4.33
N ILE A 547 -2.02 18.02 -3.72
CA ILE A 547 -0.79 18.62 -3.17
C ILE A 547 0.07 19.21 -4.28
N VAL A 548 0.26 18.45 -5.37
CA VAL A 548 1.09 18.83 -6.51
C VAL A 548 0.62 20.15 -7.12
N GLY A 549 -0.68 20.29 -7.35
CA GLY A 549 -1.29 21.50 -7.90
C GLY A 549 -0.59 21.98 -9.16
N ASN A 550 -0.35 23.29 -9.25
CA ASN A 550 0.40 23.90 -10.34
C ASN A 550 1.86 24.19 -9.95
N GLU A 551 2.23 23.96 -8.70
CA GLU A 551 3.47 24.47 -8.10
C GLU A 551 4.58 23.42 -8.09
N LEU A 552 4.22 22.14 -7.99
CA LEU A 552 5.16 21.03 -7.79
C LEU A 552 5.17 20.05 -8.96
N VAL A 553 6.06 19.06 -8.84
CA VAL A 553 6.18 17.86 -9.66
C VAL A 553 6.30 16.66 -8.71
N ASN A 554 5.62 15.55 -9.00
CA ASN A 554 5.79 14.29 -8.27
C ASN A 554 6.88 13.44 -8.94
N LEU A 555 8.01 13.25 -8.27
CA LEU A 555 9.14 12.51 -8.82
C LEU A 555 8.88 10.99 -8.91
N MET A 556 8.03 10.44 -8.05
CA MET A 556 7.61 9.03 -8.14
C MET A 556 6.76 8.80 -9.39
N ALA A 557 5.84 9.73 -9.70
CA ALA A 557 4.99 9.65 -10.89
C ALA A 557 5.76 9.82 -12.22
N GLU A 558 6.94 10.45 -12.19
CA GLU A 558 7.84 10.59 -13.34
C GLU A 558 8.88 9.46 -13.45
N HIS A 559 9.05 8.63 -12.43
CA HIS A 559 9.98 7.50 -12.45
C HIS A 559 9.48 6.36 -13.36
N ASP A 560 10.35 5.41 -13.71
CA ASP A 560 9.98 4.18 -14.42
C ASP A 560 8.84 3.42 -13.72
N ALA A 561 7.78 3.11 -14.46
CA ALA A 561 6.56 2.51 -13.92
C ALA A 561 6.78 1.19 -13.16
N GLY A 562 7.80 0.41 -13.53
CA GLY A 562 8.19 -0.83 -12.85
C GLY A 562 8.91 -0.63 -11.52
N ASP A 563 9.25 0.60 -11.15
CA ASP A 563 9.95 0.96 -9.92
C ASP A 563 9.09 1.81 -8.96
N ARG A 564 7.85 2.11 -9.34
CA ARG A 564 6.97 2.99 -8.55
C ARG A 564 6.33 2.28 -7.36
N TYR A 565 7.13 1.97 -6.36
CA TYR A 565 6.63 1.42 -5.10
C TYR A 565 7.58 1.72 -3.95
N SER A 566 7.03 1.70 -2.75
CA SER A 566 7.76 1.76 -1.50
C SER A 566 7.16 0.86 -0.42
N TYR A 567 6.02 0.23 -0.69
CA TYR A 567 5.26 -0.55 0.28
C TYR A 567 4.66 -1.79 -0.37
N PHE A 568 4.56 -2.89 0.37
CA PHE A 568 3.88 -4.11 -0.09
C PHE A 568 2.66 -4.39 0.78
N TYR A 569 1.49 -4.47 0.16
CA TYR A 569 0.23 -4.75 0.81
C TYR A 569 -0.55 -5.80 0.05
N ARG A 570 -0.72 -6.97 0.67
CA ARG A 570 -1.63 -8.03 0.20
C ARG A 570 -1.49 -8.36 -1.30
N GLY A 571 -0.27 -8.62 -1.75
CA GLY A 571 0.01 -8.97 -3.16
C GLY A 571 0.29 -7.77 -4.07
N SER A 572 0.07 -6.55 -3.59
CA SER A 572 0.28 -5.32 -4.35
C SER A 572 1.46 -4.51 -3.83
N ASN A 573 2.35 -4.12 -4.73
CA ASN A 573 3.34 -3.08 -4.49
C ASN A 573 2.70 -1.70 -4.69
N GLN A 574 2.88 -0.79 -3.73
CA GLN A 574 2.20 0.50 -3.62
C GLN A 574 3.21 1.62 -3.36
N SER A 575 2.92 2.82 -3.87
CA SER A 575 3.76 4.02 -3.86
C SER A 575 3.34 5.02 -2.77
N LEU A 576 3.35 4.59 -1.50
CA LEU A 576 2.91 5.44 -0.39
C LEU A 576 3.90 6.57 -0.09
N ASP A 577 5.19 6.32 -0.27
CA ASP A 577 6.26 7.30 -0.06
C ASP A 577 6.59 8.01 -1.36
N ASN A 578 6.41 9.33 -1.36
CA ASN A 578 6.64 10.17 -2.53
C ASN A 578 7.63 11.29 -2.20
N ILE A 579 8.28 11.84 -3.23
CA ILE A 579 8.99 13.12 -3.15
C ILE A 579 8.39 14.06 -4.18
N LEU A 580 7.88 15.20 -3.69
CA LEU A 580 7.37 16.27 -4.54
C LEU A 580 8.33 17.46 -4.48
N VAL A 581 8.65 18.06 -5.62
CA VAL A 581 9.58 19.21 -5.68
C VAL A 581 8.95 20.38 -6.39
N SER A 582 9.32 21.61 -5.99
CA SER A 582 8.88 22.81 -6.71
C SER A 582 9.40 22.82 -8.14
N LYS A 583 8.57 23.29 -9.08
CA LYS A 583 8.92 23.29 -10.52
C LYS A 583 10.22 24.01 -10.86
N ASN A 584 10.60 25.01 -10.08
CA ASN A 584 11.83 25.79 -10.28
C ASN A 584 13.14 25.00 -10.01
N ILE A 585 13.06 23.78 -9.47
CA ILE A 585 14.23 22.90 -9.26
C ILE A 585 14.13 21.56 -9.98
N LYS A 586 13.01 21.26 -10.66
CA LYS A 586 12.75 19.93 -11.24
C LYS A 586 13.87 19.45 -12.18
N ASP A 587 14.43 20.35 -12.99
CA ASP A 587 15.45 19.97 -14.00
C ASP A 587 16.84 19.78 -13.39
N LYS A 588 16.96 19.95 -12.06
CA LYS A 588 18.20 19.78 -11.29
C LYS A 588 18.18 18.56 -10.38
N VAL A 589 17.12 17.74 -10.44
CA VAL A 589 16.97 16.61 -9.52
C VAL A 589 17.25 15.26 -10.17
N VAL A 590 17.77 14.35 -9.36
CA VAL A 590 17.78 12.91 -9.63
C VAL A 590 17.07 12.24 -8.47
N PHE A 591 16.16 11.31 -8.76
CA PHE A 591 15.31 10.65 -7.78
C PHE A 591 15.40 9.13 -7.94
N SER A 592 15.33 8.40 -6.83
CA SER A 592 15.26 6.93 -6.81
C SER A 592 14.56 6.45 -5.54
N PRO A 593 13.55 5.56 -5.64
CA PRO A 593 13.26 4.63 -4.55
C PRO A 593 14.46 3.69 -4.37
N VAL A 594 14.62 3.13 -3.17
CA VAL A 594 15.72 2.21 -2.85
C VAL A 594 15.13 0.97 -2.20
N HIS A 595 15.00 -0.11 -2.98
CA HIS A 595 14.22 -1.28 -2.61
C HIS A 595 14.99 -2.22 -1.68
N ILE A 596 14.84 -2.01 -0.38
CA ILE A 596 15.58 -2.75 0.68
C ILE A 596 14.67 -3.40 1.71
N ASN A 597 13.36 -3.12 1.66
CA ASN A 597 12.36 -3.49 2.65
C ASN A 597 11.08 -4.10 2.04
N ALA A 598 10.38 -3.38 1.15
CA ALA A 598 9.01 -3.73 0.75
C ALA A 598 8.90 -5.13 0.15
N SER A 599 9.98 -5.59 -0.48
CA SER A 599 10.07 -6.90 -1.15
C SER A 599 10.61 -8.03 -0.26
N PHE A 600 10.99 -7.71 0.98
CA PHE A 600 11.81 -8.55 1.84
C PHE A 600 11.12 -8.83 3.18
N MET A 601 11.65 -9.81 3.91
CA MET A 601 11.28 -10.11 5.30
C MET A 601 12.46 -9.79 6.22
N GLU A 602 12.26 -9.84 7.54
CA GLU A 602 13.30 -9.52 8.53
C GLU A 602 14.54 -10.42 8.37
N GLU A 603 14.34 -11.69 8.01
CA GLU A 603 15.38 -12.69 7.72
C GLU A 603 16.26 -12.29 6.53
N HIS A 604 15.72 -11.47 5.63
CA HIS A 604 16.45 -10.92 4.49
C HIS A 604 17.11 -9.57 4.78
N GLY A 605 16.93 -9.02 5.99
CA GLY A 605 17.46 -7.72 6.40
C GLY A 605 16.47 -6.56 6.31
N ARG A 606 15.16 -6.83 6.15
CA ARG A 606 14.12 -5.80 6.26
C ARG A 606 14.18 -5.13 7.63
N ALA A 607 14.12 -3.81 7.66
CA ALA A 607 14.13 -3.00 8.88
C ALA A 607 12.81 -2.26 9.14
N SER A 608 12.00 -2.09 8.09
CA SER A 608 10.72 -1.37 8.09
C SER A 608 9.82 -2.01 7.03
N ASP A 609 8.52 -1.74 7.04
CA ASP A 609 7.62 -2.09 5.94
C ASP A 609 7.67 -1.15 4.74
N HIS A 610 8.36 -0.02 4.86
CA HIS A 610 8.56 0.95 3.79
C HIS A 610 9.99 0.94 3.24
N ASP A 611 10.16 1.12 1.93
CA ASP A 611 11.43 1.46 1.31
C ASP A 611 11.74 2.97 1.49
N PRO A 612 13.00 3.35 1.74
CA PRO A 612 13.39 4.75 1.65
C PRO A 612 13.35 5.26 0.21
N VAL A 613 13.00 6.54 0.06
CA VAL A 613 13.07 7.26 -1.22
C VAL A 613 14.07 8.41 -1.11
N VAL A 614 14.87 8.64 -2.15
CA VAL A 614 15.99 9.60 -2.12
C VAL A 614 15.92 10.54 -3.31
N VAL A 615 16.18 11.82 -3.07
CA VAL A 615 16.40 12.84 -4.11
C VAL A 615 17.76 13.49 -3.93
N GLN A 616 18.42 13.79 -5.03
CA GLN A 616 19.59 14.65 -5.11
C GLN A 616 19.27 15.89 -5.92
N ILE A 617 19.71 17.06 -5.46
CA ILE A 617 19.49 18.35 -6.11
C ILE A 617 20.85 18.98 -6.43
N ASP A 618 21.06 19.35 -7.68
CA ASP A 618 22.30 19.95 -8.16
C ASP A 618 22.32 21.48 -7.94
N PHE A 619 23.30 21.96 -7.18
CA PHE A 619 23.57 23.38 -6.91
C PHE A 619 24.89 23.86 -7.53
N SER A 620 25.49 23.08 -8.43
CA SER A 620 26.68 23.50 -9.15
C SER A 620 26.42 24.80 -9.93
N LYS A 621 27.37 25.74 -9.83
CA LYS A 621 27.34 26.95 -10.66
C LYS A 621 27.60 26.53 -12.11
N PRO A 622 26.91 27.13 -13.11
CA PRO A 622 27.23 26.89 -14.51
C PRO A 622 28.72 27.15 -14.73
N LYS A 623 29.45 26.17 -15.27
CA LYS A 623 30.85 26.41 -15.64
C LYS A 623 30.88 27.54 -16.66
N GLN A 624 31.53 28.64 -16.32
CA GLN A 624 31.90 29.67 -17.30
C GLN A 624 32.71 28.96 -18.39
N SER A 625 32.24 29.03 -19.64
CA SER A 625 32.99 28.52 -20.78
C SER A 625 34.27 29.32 -20.91
N THR A 626 35.38 28.84 -20.34
CA THR A 626 36.70 29.38 -20.63
C THR A 626 37.10 28.86 -22.00
N THR A 627 36.64 29.52 -23.05
CA THR A 627 37.24 29.41 -24.37
C THR A 627 38.70 29.86 -24.21
N PRO A 628 39.70 29.01 -24.48
CA PRO A 628 41.09 29.43 -24.40
C PRO A 628 41.31 30.55 -25.41
N GLU A 629 41.73 31.71 -24.92
CA GLU A 629 42.16 32.82 -25.75
C GLU A 629 43.41 32.35 -26.52
N VAL A 630 43.25 32.05 -27.82
CA VAL A 630 44.36 31.66 -28.70
C VAL A 630 45.21 32.91 -28.90
N LYS A 631 46.36 32.97 -28.21
CA LYS A 631 47.42 33.93 -28.55
C LYS A 631 47.95 33.63 -29.95
N PRO A 632 48.00 34.61 -30.87
CA PRO A 632 48.58 34.39 -32.19
C PRO A 632 50.08 34.16 -32.05
N THR A 633 50.55 33.00 -32.51
CA THR A 633 51.98 32.69 -32.59
C THR A 633 52.44 33.05 -34.01
N LEU A 634 53.40 33.97 -34.13
CA LEU A 634 54.09 34.28 -35.38
C LEU A 634 54.99 33.10 -35.81
N PRO A 635 55.18 32.84 -37.12
CA PRO A 635 55.94 31.69 -37.58
C PRO A 635 57.45 32.01 -37.62
N GLU A 636 58.25 31.21 -36.90
CA GLU A 636 59.70 31.14 -37.14
C GLU A 636 60.00 30.12 -38.25
N LEU A 637 60.73 30.60 -39.24
CA LEU A 637 61.35 29.84 -40.33
C LEU A 637 62.67 29.23 -39.86
N SER A 638 62.76 27.91 -39.83
CA SER A 638 63.97 27.12 -40.07
C SER A 638 63.47 25.70 -40.43
N GLY A 639 63.84 25.05 -41.54
CA GLY A 639 65.08 25.14 -42.29
C GLY A 639 66.00 24.01 -41.87
N GLU A 640 65.61 22.74 -42.02
CA GLU A 640 66.58 21.64 -42.03
C GLU A 640 66.06 20.38 -42.72
N SER A 641 67.03 19.75 -43.37
CA SER A 641 66.98 18.75 -44.43
C SER A 641 66.74 17.32 -43.96
N ASP A 642 66.16 16.54 -44.87
CA ASP A 642 66.16 15.08 -44.91
C ASP A 642 67.54 14.46 -44.58
N ASN A 643 67.55 13.43 -43.73
CA ASN A 643 67.99 12.12 -44.24
C ASN A 643 67.50 10.92 -43.43
N SER A 644 67.27 9.87 -44.20
CA SER A 644 66.70 8.55 -43.92
C SER A 644 67.45 7.69 -42.90
N ASN A 645 66.71 6.87 -42.14
CA ASN A 645 66.67 5.40 -42.31
C ASN A 645 66.13 4.71 -41.04
N LYS A 646 65.07 3.91 -41.19
CA LYS A 646 65.03 2.57 -40.57
C LYS A 646 64.00 1.66 -41.25
N GLU A 647 64.49 0.46 -41.53
CA GLU A 647 63.91 -0.64 -42.28
C GLU A 647 62.63 -1.22 -41.68
N LYS A 648 61.83 -1.79 -42.60
CA LYS A 648 60.77 -2.78 -42.38
C LYS A 648 61.38 -4.14 -42.04
N THR A 649 60.83 -4.92 -41.12
CA THR A 649 60.00 -6.16 -41.34
C THR A 649 60.26 -7.07 -40.11
N ASN A 650 59.43 -7.99 -39.61
CA ASN A 650 58.11 -8.51 -39.95
C ASN A 650 57.52 -9.26 -38.73
N ARG A 651 56.20 -9.12 -38.54
CA ARG A 651 55.19 -10.15 -38.18
C ARG A 651 55.37 -11.10 -36.97
N SER A 652 54.45 -10.95 -36.02
CA SER A 652 53.45 -12.00 -35.71
C SER A 652 52.10 -11.37 -35.27
N LYS A 653 51.07 -11.62 -36.07
CA LYS A 653 49.61 -11.49 -35.84
C LYS A 653 49.14 -12.49 -34.77
N ASP A 654 47.97 -12.48 -34.16
CA ASP A 654 46.73 -11.67 -33.97
C ASP A 654 46.08 -12.40 -32.74
N GLU A 655 45.24 -11.85 -31.87
CA GLU A 655 43.88 -11.39 -32.11
C GLU A 655 43.34 -10.81 -30.79
N LYS A 656 42.87 -9.56 -30.80
CA LYS A 656 42.09 -8.93 -29.71
C LYS A 656 40.84 -8.33 -30.35
N THR A 657 39.68 -8.88 -30.01
CA THR A 657 38.39 -8.40 -30.51
C THR A 657 37.92 -7.21 -29.67
N ILE A 658 37.70 -6.09 -30.36
CA ILE A 658 37.22 -4.80 -29.85
C ILE A 658 35.68 -4.81 -29.91
N LEU A 659 35.03 -4.49 -28.79
CA LEU A 659 33.60 -4.16 -28.74
C LEU A 659 33.41 -2.64 -29.01
N PRO A 660 32.39 -2.22 -29.76
CA PRO A 660 32.24 -0.84 -30.20
C PRO A 660 31.66 0.09 -29.12
N LYS A 661 32.17 1.32 -29.11
CA LYS A 661 31.62 2.48 -28.40
C LYS A 661 30.37 2.97 -29.14
N THR A 662 29.22 3.05 -28.46
CA THR A 662 28.06 3.80 -28.95
C THR A 662 28.07 5.20 -28.35
N GLY A 663 28.19 6.21 -29.23
CA GLY A 663 28.06 7.62 -28.90
C GLY A 663 26.60 8.08 -28.89
N LEU A 664 26.26 8.94 -27.93
CA LEU A 664 25.11 9.83 -27.94
C LEU A 664 25.46 11.11 -28.70
N THR A 665 24.63 11.48 -29.68
CA THR A 665 24.10 12.81 -30.06
C THR A 665 23.19 12.54 -31.28
N SER A 666 22.06 13.19 -31.57
CA SER A 666 21.61 14.56 -31.37
C SER A 666 20.09 14.66 -31.65
N SER A 667 19.42 15.58 -30.93
CA SER A 667 18.32 16.47 -31.35
C SER A 667 17.47 16.14 -32.60
N SER A 668 16.15 16.13 -32.42
CA SER A 668 15.20 16.47 -33.48
C SER A 668 14.12 17.41 -32.95
N SER A 669 14.18 18.63 -33.45
CA SER A 669 13.27 19.76 -33.30
C SER A 669 11.90 19.51 -33.93
N LEU A 670 10.90 20.18 -33.34
CA LEU A 670 9.55 20.39 -33.86
C LEU A 670 9.50 20.73 -35.36
N VAL A 671 8.56 20.11 -36.07
CA VAL A 671 7.89 20.71 -37.23
C VAL A 671 6.38 20.46 -37.08
N PHE A 672 5.63 21.54 -36.91
CA PHE A 672 4.17 21.59 -37.06
C PHE A 672 3.81 21.37 -38.53
N VAL A 673 2.86 20.45 -38.81
CA VAL A 673 2.09 20.48 -40.05
C VAL A 673 0.61 20.42 -39.69
N THR A 674 -0.03 21.56 -39.94
CA THR A 674 -1.47 21.79 -39.98
C THR A 674 -2.14 20.93 -41.05
N LEU A 675 -3.23 20.25 -40.71
CA LEU A 675 -4.20 19.79 -41.69
C LEU A 675 -5.60 20.26 -41.27
N GLY A 676 -6.01 21.39 -41.84
CA GLY A 676 -7.41 21.81 -41.90
C GLY A 676 -7.88 21.65 -43.34
N VAL A 677 -8.93 20.86 -43.57
CA VAL A 677 -9.75 20.97 -44.78
C VAL A 677 -11.21 21.00 -44.36
N ILE A 678 -11.81 22.13 -44.73
CA ILE A 678 -13.21 22.53 -44.66
C ILE A 678 -14.03 21.67 -45.62
N VAL A 679 -15.17 21.14 -45.17
CA VAL A 679 -16.34 20.95 -46.04
C VAL A 679 -17.60 21.35 -45.26
N ALA A 680 -18.19 22.46 -45.67
CA ALA A 680 -19.58 22.81 -45.41
C ALA A 680 -20.20 23.23 -46.75
N PHE A 681 -21.33 22.62 -47.16
CA PHE A 681 -22.57 23.33 -47.53
C PHE A 681 -23.67 22.39 -48.08
N PHE A 682 -24.92 22.88 -47.88
CA PHE A 682 -26.26 22.45 -48.36
C PHE A 682 -27.04 21.45 -47.46
N LEU A 683 -28.32 21.63 -47.04
CA LEU A 683 -29.38 22.64 -47.23
C LEU A 683 -30.47 22.53 -46.14
N VAL A 684 -30.85 23.68 -45.57
CA VAL A 684 -32.21 24.24 -45.35
C VAL A 684 -33.45 23.32 -45.12
N ARG A 685 -34.05 23.52 -43.93
CA ARG A 685 -35.49 23.56 -43.52
C ARG A 685 -36.52 22.61 -44.18
N LYS A 686 -37.28 21.89 -43.32
CA LYS A 686 -38.76 22.02 -43.25
C LYS A 686 -39.41 21.50 -41.94
N LYS A 687 -40.18 22.41 -41.31
CA LYS A 687 -41.39 22.32 -40.44
C LYS A 687 -41.58 21.16 -39.42
N ARG A 688 -41.83 21.40 -38.11
CA ARG A 688 -42.97 22.02 -37.37
C ARG A 688 -44.13 21.03 -37.06
N ASN A 689 -44.47 20.93 -35.75
CA ASN A 689 -45.62 20.25 -35.08
C ASN A 689 -45.55 18.71 -35.08
N ASN A 690 -45.70 17.95 -33.99
CA ASN A 690 -46.32 18.14 -32.67
C ASN A 690 -45.39 17.72 -31.53
#